data_AF-A0A7R9Q024-F1
#
_entry.id   AF-A0A7R9Q024-F1
#
_cell.length_a   1.000
_cell.length_b   1.000
_cell.length_c   1.000
_cell.angle_alpha   90.00
_cell.angle_beta   90.00
_cell.angle_gamma   90.00
#
_symmetry.space_group_name_H-M   'P 1'
#
loop_
_entity.id
_entity.type
_entity.pdbx_description
1 polymer ?
#
loop_
_entity_poly.entity_id
_entity_poly.type
_entity_poly.pdbx_seq_one_letter_code
_entity_poly.pdbx_strand_id
1 'polypeptide(L)'
;ELRAAFDKESPKLSLSAAVQAGLPGGAIDKGYDIPALSKALDYLCVMTYDLAGVWDQKTGHHSDFKRSTEWSKSYVEKGFPKEKVLVGVAFYGRGYTLKDAAQHATGAPIAAAWVKANGYGGIIMWEVGQDDVKGTCCSVKFPMLRAINNAVAGYGMPDQPFSHMVNDPKLRAPFIKHTVAYLKKYGFDGLDLDWEYPVCWGGDCTKGPATDKLNFGKLLLELRQAFIKQKPRLLLSAAVSVAIVGRYDVAYDIPAMAKALDYMCVMTYDMHGVWDKKLGHHGAFGLFLNWTMPYVAKGFPKQKIMMGVPFYGRGFTMTDPAKHYAGNAITGVGNTPAGDNGESMYSELCDLVKTKGWAKLRNSHYGSDPYAYHDNIWVGYDDPFQAYDKAKWAKDHGFGGIMVWEIGQDDQKKCCSLPLCLSLRVICFYPEYRFVDLPPKDFEPTLCTHIHFAYHWLDATRNVIVDAHGSARPALYNSLKTLKKRNSKLKLMVVLGGSGMPNEPMSAMISGPKLRAAFIKNTIAYLKKYGFDGLSMNWLYPVCWSGNCTAGPTSDNPNFGKLMTELRQAFNKQKPRLLLSATIAGSYTGSPSDKAYDLTAISKAVDYLTIIAYGATPAMRAAKTAFHWSNMVLAYNWVQPYIDRGVPKAKIVVGLSFYGIVLTLKDPTQHIVGAPITGVGNTPAGAGSMANYTEICDLVKNKGWIKETNKNERPNFQCSARLTMYFSTLEKGSQLTLSVSVCMRVICFYPEYRFVDLPPKDFDPTLCTHIHFAFHWLDATRNVILDAHGSARPALYNSLKALKKRNSKLKLMVVLGGWGMPDQPMSTMISGPKLRAAFIKNTIAYLKKYGFDGISMNWILPVCWSGDCTKGPTSDNPNFAYDLTAIAKAVDYLTVSAYGATPGVTKNVYHWGDMMRAGAWVKPYVDRGVPKAKIVVSLPFHGRAFTLQDPTQHTVGAPITGVGNTPAGAGGMANYTEICDLVKNKGWTKERNKNGNDPIAYNGSILVTYDDPWQVYIKAKYVKDNGYGGVLAWEIGQDDRHFCCTVRFPMLRAINNVLFNTGKGISTYVWVCVALIFAQLSLCVSLRVVCYYFDDHWKNFPPKDIDPTLCTHFHLAFHLLDANKNVIVDHTGAARPALYSAVKALKKRNPKLKTLISLGGPVIYDNLFSAIVSDPKLRAGFIKNTIAYLKKYGFDGLSIAWQYP
;
A
#
# COMPACT_ATOMS: atom_id res chain seq x y z
N GLU A 1 10.96 25.16 47.27
CA GLU A 1 9.86 24.41 47.94
C GLU A 1 8.70 24.10 46.99
N LEU A 2 8.05 25.10 46.38
CA LEU A 2 6.96 24.90 45.39
C LEU A 2 7.27 23.87 44.31
N ARG A 3 8.45 23.95 43.66
CA ARG A 3 8.88 22.99 42.63
C ARG A 3 8.81 21.54 43.11
N ALA A 4 9.35 21.27 44.30
CA ALA A 4 9.36 19.93 44.88
C ALA A 4 7.96 19.42 45.20
N ALA A 5 7.03 20.31 45.56
CA ALA A 5 5.62 19.95 45.76
C ALA A 5 4.91 19.69 44.42
N PHE A 6 5.12 20.55 43.41
CA PHE A 6 4.52 20.41 42.08
C PHE A 6 5.02 19.16 41.34
N ASP A 7 6.26 18.72 41.59
CA ASP A 7 6.83 17.49 41.03
C ASP A 7 6.19 16.21 41.58
N LYS A 8 5.53 16.28 42.74
CA LYS A 8 4.79 15.15 43.33
C LYS A 8 3.38 14.99 42.77
N GLU A 9 2.90 15.96 42.02
CA GLU A 9 1.55 15.96 41.46
C GLU A 9 1.47 15.14 40.17
N SER A 10 0.32 14.50 39.93
CA SER A 10 0.05 13.73 38.71
C SER A 10 -1.28 14.18 38.09
N PRO A 11 -1.26 14.84 36.92
CA PRO A 11 -0.07 15.22 36.14
C PRO A 11 0.79 16.28 36.85
N LYS A 12 2.11 16.28 36.56
CA LYS A 12 3.06 17.28 37.09
C LYS A 12 2.59 18.70 36.74
N LEU A 13 2.57 19.58 37.74
CA LEU A 13 2.18 20.98 37.58
C LEU A 13 3.35 21.82 37.04
N SER A 14 3.05 22.77 36.16
CA SER A 14 4.02 23.74 35.62
C SER A 14 4.26 24.89 36.60
N LEU A 15 5.51 25.37 36.67
CA LEU A 15 5.93 26.51 37.47
C LEU A 15 6.77 27.46 36.62
N SER A 16 6.34 28.72 36.53
CA SER A 16 7.05 29.79 35.81
C SER A 16 7.10 31.06 36.66
N ALA A 17 7.92 32.02 36.27
CA ALA A 17 7.92 33.35 36.86
C ALA A 17 7.99 34.43 35.78
N ALA A 18 7.35 35.57 36.03
CA ALA A 18 7.51 36.80 35.25
C ALA A 18 8.36 37.78 36.06
N VAL A 19 9.45 38.25 35.46
CA VAL A 19 10.47 39.08 36.10
C VAL A 19 10.76 40.32 35.27
N GLN A 20 11.25 41.37 35.91
CA GLN A 20 11.59 42.61 35.23
C GLN A 20 12.76 42.40 34.24
N ALA A 21 12.73 43.06 33.09
CA ALA A 21 13.93 43.22 32.27
C ALA A 21 14.89 44.21 32.96
N GLY A 22 16.19 43.92 32.98
CA GLY A 22 17.15 44.77 33.68
C GLY A 22 18.59 44.62 33.18
N LEU A 23 19.39 45.64 33.49
CA LEU A 23 20.82 45.70 33.18
C LEU A 23 21.66 44.92 34.22
N PRO A 24 22.79 44.33 33.82
CA PRO A 24 23.81 43.88 34.77
C PRO A 24 24.23 45.02 35.73
N GLY A 25 24.24 44.74 37.04
CA GLY A 25 24.48 45.70 38.13
C GLY A 25 23.21 46.29 38.79
N GLY A 26 22.02 46.04 38.23
CA GLY A 26 20.75 46.63 38.67
C GLY A 26 19.89 45.74 39.58
N ALA A 27 18.56 45.92 39.53
CA ALA A 27 17.58 45.17 40.34
C ALA A 27 17.72 43.64 40.21
N ILE A 28 18.19 43.14 39.05
CA ILE A 28 18.43 41.71 38.83
C ILE A 28 19.45 41.14 39.83
N ASP A 29 20.56 41.85 40.09
CA ASP A 29 21.65 41.38 40.94
C ASP A 29 21.32 41.42 42.43
N LYS A 30 20.39 42.30 42.83
CA LYS A 30 20.00 42.47 44.24
C LYS A 30 18.76 41.66 44.62
N GLY A 31 17.85 41.41 43.67
CA GLY A 31 16.54 40.82 43.96
C GLY A 31 16.38 39.33 43.61
N TYR A 32 17.20 38.77 42.71
CA TYR A 32 16.98 37.39 42.22
C TYR A 32 18.21 36.47 42.34
N ASP A 33 18.03 35.31 42.96
CA ASP A 33 18.97 34.18 42.85
C ASP A 33 18.73 33.41 41.54
N ILE A 34 19.41 33.85 40.47
CA ILE A 34 19.27 33.29 39.12
C ILE A 34 19.60 31.79 39.04
N PRO A 35 20.71 31.29 39.65
CA PRO A 35 20.98 29.85 39.71
C PRO A 35 19.92 29.02 40.43
N ALA A 36 19.33 29.53 41.52
CA ALA A 36 18.25 28.81 42.20
C ALA A 36 16.96 28.79 41.37
N LEU A 37 16.61 29.94 40.77
CA LEU A 37 15.44 30.05 39.89
C LEU A 37 15.56 29.16 38.65
N SER A 38 16.75 29.04 38.05
CA SER A 38 16.95 28.23 36.84
C SER A 38 16.71 26.72 37.06
N LYS A 39 17.00 26.25 38.27
CA LYS A 39 16.72 24.89 38.73
C LYS A 39 15.23 24.70 39.06
N ALA A 40 14.59 25.73 39.61
CA ALA A 40 13.22 25.66 40.09
C ALA A 40 12.15 25.88 39.00
N LEU A 41 12.41 26.70 37.99
CA LEU A 41 11.42 27.10 36.99
C LEU A 41 11.46 26.23 35.73
N ASP A 42 10.28 25.97 35.16
CA ASP A 42 10.12 25.35 33.85
C ASP A 42 10.49 26.33 32.72
N TYR A 43 10.19 27.63 32.92
CA TYR A 43 10.63 28.75 32.09
C TYR A 43 10.49 30.10 32.84
N LEU A 44 11.22 31.10 32.37
CA LEU A 44 11.25 32.47 32.87
C LEU A 44 10.72 33.43 31.81
N CYS A 45 9.76 34.25 32.17
CA CYS A 45 9.21 35.29 31.33
C CYS A 45 9.87 36.63 31.67
N VAL A 46 10.71 37.15 30.78
CA VAL A 46 11.37 38.45 30.98
C VAL A 46 10.53 39.53 30.33
N MET A 47 10.07 40.48 31.14
CA MET A 47 9.14 41.53 30.74
C MET A 47 9.90 42.67 30.06
N THR A 48 10.29 42.47 28.80
CA THR A 48 11.09 43.44 28.02
C THR A 48 10.24 44.52 27.35
N TYR A 49 9.38 45.14 28.14
CA TYR A 49 8.53 46.25 27.76
C TYR A 49 8.33 47.16 28.96
N ASP A 50 7.88 48.39 28.72
CA ASP A 50 7.99 49.50 29.68
C ASP A 50 9.45 49.86 30.03
N LEU A 51 10.34 49.73 29.04
CA LEU A 51 11.74 50.16 29.08
C LEU A 51 11.92 51.68 28.94
N ALA A 52 10.84 52.39 28.59
CA ALA A 52 10.76 53.83 28.54
C ALA A 52 9.31 54.27 28.81
N GLY A 53 9.09 55.36 29.53
CA GLY A 53 7.74 55.81 29.85
C GLY A 53 7.68 57.24 30.38
N VAL A 54 6.55 57.58 31.00
CA VAL A 54 6.28 58.94 31.53
C VAL A 54 7.25 59.40 32.63
N TRP A 55 8.03 58.47 33.17
CA TRP A 55 9.07 58.70 34.17
C TRP A 55 10.41 59.13 33.55
N ASP A 56 10.60 58.99 32.24
CA ASP A 56 11.80 59.42 31.55
C ASP A 56 11.71 60.89 31.14
N GLN A 57 12.81 61.62 31.28
CA GLN A 57 12.90 63.03 30.82
C GLN A 57 13.01 63.16 29.29
N LYS A 58 13.06 62.04 28.55
CA LYS A 58 13.17 61.98 27.09
C LYS A 58 12.23 60.90 26.55
N THR A 59 11.71 61.12 25.35
CA THR A 59 10.91 60.10 24.66
C THR A 59 11.77 58.89 24.30
N GLY A 60 11.18 57.71 24.42
CA GLY A 60 11.86 56.46 24.11
C GLY A 60 10.89 55.35 23.72
N HIS A 61 11.37 54.42 22.90
CA HIS A 61 10.59 53.24 22.52
C HIS A 61 10.52 52.27 23.69
N HIS A 62 9.34 52.08 24.29
CA HIS A 62 9.18 51.34 25.54
C HIS A 62 9.42 49.82 25.45
N SER A 63 9.61 49.28 24.25
CA SER A 63 9.84 47.85 24.00
C SER A 63 10.86 47.63 22.88
N ASP A 64 11.89 48.48 22.80
CA ASP A 64 12.79 48.42 21.65
C ASP A 64 13.55 47.11 21.64
N PHE A 65 13.73 46.62 20.42
CA PHE A 65 14.32 45.32 20.15
C PHE A 65 15.75 45.19 20.72
N LYS A 66 16.57 46.24 20.61
CA LYS A 66 17.96 46.21 21.08
C LYS A 66 18.03 46.05 22.61
N ARG A 67 17.35 46.91 23.38
CA ARG A 67 17.33 46.78 24.84
C ARG A 67 16.62 45.51 25.30
N SER A 68 15.54 45.10 24.62
CA SER A 68 14.84 43.85 24.94
C SER A 68 15.73 42.62 24.85
N THR A 69 16.57 42.56 23.82
CA THR A 69 17.48 41.43 23.59
C THR A 69 18.70 41.47 24.52
N GLU A 70 19.31 42.66 24.71
CA GLU A 70 20.41 42.86 25.65
C GLU A 70 20.01 42.52 27.09
N TRP A 71 18.84 42.97 27.54
CA TRP A 71 18.41 42.77 28.93
C TRP A 71 17.98 41.33 29.19
N SER A 72 17.44 40.64 28.17
CA SER A 72 17.17 39.19 28.25
C SER A 72 18.45 38.36 28.33
N LYS A 73 19.52 38.80 27.63
CA LYS A 73 20.83 38.13 27.64
C LYS A 73 21.46 38.11 29.03
N SER A 74 21.22 39.15 29.84
CA SER A 74 21.77 39.25 31.20
C SER A 74 21.40 38.06 32.10
N TYR A 75 20.18 37.51 31.96
CA TYR A 75 19.76 36.31 32.69
C TYR A 75 20.55 35.07 32.25
N VAL A 76 20.86 34.97 30.96
CA VAL A 76 21.64 33.87 30.39
C VAL A 76 23.09 33.92 30.85
N GLU A 77 23.70 35.12 30.83
CA GLU A 77 25.07 35.34 31.30
C GLU A 77 25.23 35.01 32.79
N LYS A 78 24.16 35.14 33.59
CA LYS A 78 24.11 34.77 35.01
C LYS A 78 23.75 33.30 35.26
N GLY A 79 23.73 32.47 34.22
CA GLY A 79 23.55 31.02 34.32
C GLY A 79 22.11 30.53 34.22
N PHE A 80 21.16 31.36 33.79
CA PHE A 80 19.82 30.88 33.43
C PHE A 80 19.87 30.23 32.03
N PRO A 81 19.40 28.98 31.85
CA PRO A 81 19.44 28.32 30.56
C PRO A 81 18.65 29.10 29.50
N LYS A 82 19.31 29.41 28.38
CA LYS A 82 18.77 30.26 27.31
C LYS A 82 17.44 29.73 26.76
N GLU A 83 17.31 28.42 26.65
CA GLU A 83 16.10 27.70 26.21
C GLU A 83 14.94 27.77 27.22
N LYS A 84 15.16 28.32 28.40
CA LYS A 84 14.12 28.60 29.40
C LYS A 84 13.76 30.09 29.50
N VAL A 85 14.47 30.99 28.82
CA VAL A 85 14.22 32.44 28.86
C VAL A 85 13.28 32.84 27.72
N LEU A 86 12.18 33.51 28.06
CA LEU A 86 11.20 34.05 27.11
C LEU A 86 11.29 35.58 27.07
N VAL A 87 11.37 36.14 25.87
CA VAL A 87 11.50 37.58 25.62
C VAL A 87 10.11 38.22 25.48
N GLY A 88 9.90 39.36 26.11
CA GLY A 88 8.63 40.08 26.12
C GLY A 88 8.35 40.89 24.85
N VAL A 89 7.09 40.86 24.40
CA VAL A 89 6.58 41.71 23.31
C VAL A 89 5.30 42.41 23.79
N ALA A 90 5.25 43.73 23.65
CA ALA A 90 4.09 44.55 24.00
C ALA A 90 3.18 44.78 22.79
N PHE A 91 1.86 44.68 23.02
CA PHE A 91 0.80 44.97 22.03
C PHE A 91 0.11 46.33 22.28
N TYR A 92 0.69 47.12 23.18
CA TYR A 92 0.28 48.49 23.48
C TYR A 92 1.46 49.43 23.24
N GLY A 93 1.16 50.72 23.04
CA GLY A 93 2.16 51.79 22.98
C GLY A 93 2.05 52.72 24.18
N ARG A 94 3.09 53.52 24.41
CA ARG A 94 3.08 54.65 25.36
C ARG A 94 3.06 55.96 24.56
N GLY A 95 2.14 56.85 24.92
CA GLY A 95 2.08 58.19 24.32
C GLY A 95 3.02 59.16 25.04
N TYR A 96 3.64 60.05 24.28
CA TYR A 96 4.41 61.19 24.79
C TYR A 96 3.86 62.47 24.17
N THR A 97 3.75 63.53 24.95
CA THR A 97 3.52 64.87 24.42
C THR A 97 4.88 65.46 24.03
N LEU A 98 5.13 65.59 22.73
CA LEU A 98 6.38 66.18 22.23
C LEU A 98 6.36 67.70 22.43
N LYS A 99 7.52 68.29 22.80
CA LYS A 99 7.70 69.75 22.78
C LYS A 99 7.71 70.32 21.35
N ASP A 100 8.09 69.50 20.36
CA ASP A 100 8.11 69.81 18.93
C ASP A 100 7.60 68.58 18.15
N ALA A 101 6.56 68.76 17.35
CA ALA A 101 5.93 67.70 16.57
C ALA A 101 6.81 67.18 15.40
N ALA A 102 7.84 67.91 14.99
CA ALA A 102 8.70 67.56 13.85
C ALA A 102 9.74 66.46 14.14
N GLN A 103 9.95 66.09 15.41
CA GLN A 103 10.93 65.06 15.79
C GLN A 103 10.28 63.69 16.02
N HIS A 104 10.13 62.90 14.95
CA HIS A 104 9.55 61.55 15.00
C HIS A 104 10.43 60.55 14.24
N ALA A 105 11.27 59.80 14.97
CA ALA A 105 11.99 58.65 14.42
C ALA A 105 12.09 57.51 15.44
N THR A 106 11.33 56.44 15.22
CA THR A 106 11.60 55.12 15.79
C THR A 106 11.11 54.04 14.83
N GLY A 107 12.01 53.22 14.30
CA GLY A 107 11.71 51.96 13.63
C GLY A 107 12.55 50.86 14.24
N ALA A 108 11.93 49.72 14.59
CA ALA A 108 12.62 48.57 15.16
C ALA A 108 12.25 47.27 14.40
N PRO A 109 13.24 46.42 14.05
CA PRO A 109 13.00 45.13 13.41
C PRO A 109 12.39 44.08 14.36
N ILE A 110 11.88 42.99 13.76
CA ILE A 110 10.97 41.99 14.36
C ILE A 110 11.65 41.14 15.44
N ALA A 111 11.23 41.30 16.71
CA ALA A 111 11.77 40.57 17.87
C ALA A 111 11.65 39.04 17.78
N ALA A 112 10.58 38.55 17.15
CA ALA A 112 10.30 37.12 17.05
C ALA A 112 11.33 36.35 16.19
N ALA A 113 11.80 36.95 15.10
CA ALA A 113 12.80 36.34 14.22
C ALA A 113 14.18 36.22 14.91
N TRP A 114 14.51 37.16 15.79
CA TRP A 114 15.75 37.10 16.56
C TRP A 114 15.71 36.10 17.71
N VAL A 115 14.58 36.03 18.43
CA VAL A 115 14.37 35.03 19.50
C VAL A 115 14.60 33.63 18.93
N LYS A 116 14.05 33.40 17.72
CA LYS A 116 14.35 32.23 16.89
C LYS A 116 15.86 32.14 16.59
N ALA A 117 16.45 33.08 15.87
CA ALA A 117 17.86 33.03 15.47
C ALA A 117 18.86 32.83 16.64
N ASN A 118 18.50 33.20 17.87
CA ASN A 118 19.43 33.23 19.02
C ASN A 118 19.18 32.18 20.08
N GLY A 119 18.44 31.10 19.83
CA GLY A 119 18.36 29.96 20.77
C GLY A 119 17.46 30.15 22.01
N TYR A 120 16.57 31.15 22.07
CA TYR A 120 15.78 31.46 23.28
C TYR A 120 14.54 30.57 23.45
N GLY A 121 14.07 30.40 24.68
CA GLY A 121 12.95 29.52 25.03
C GLY A 121 11.58 29.96 24.55
N GLY A 122 11.43 31.25 24.21
CA GLY A 122 10.31 31.76 23.43
C GLY A 122 9.92 33.20 23.66
N ILE A 123 8.63 33.50 23.46
CA ILE A 123 8.08 34.85 23.50
C ILE A 123 6.94 34.88 24.50
N ILE A 124 6.95 35.90 25.36
CA ILE A 124 5.82 36.25 26.21
C ILE A 124 5.14 37.51 25.65
N MET A 125 3.82 37.48 25.64
CA MET A 125 2.98 38.60 25.22
C MET A 125 2.15 39.08 26.39
N TRP A 126 2.14 40.40 26.62
CA TRP A 126 1.49 41.02 27.78
C TRP A 126 -0.03 40.87 27.80
N GLU A 127 -0.71 41.06 26.66
CA GLU A 127 -2.17 40.89 26.62
C GLU A 127 -2.67 40.55 25.21
N VAL A 128 -3.30 39.39 25.05
CA VAL A 128 -3.86 38.95 23.76
C VAL A 128 -5.07 39.78 23.30
N GLY A 129 -5.79 40.40 24.22
CA GLY A 129 -6.96 41.23 23.94
C GLY A 129 -6.64 42.56 23.25
N GLN A 130 -5.37 42.96 23.22
CA GLN A 130 -4.89 44.20 22.59
C GLN A 130 -4.57 44.04 21.10
N ASP A 131 -4.60 42.81 20.57
CA ASP A 131 -4.52 42.55 19.13
C ASP A 131 -5.87 42.84 18.44
N ASP A 132 -5.90 42.89 17.11
CA ASP A 132 -7.16 43.09 16.37
C ASP A 132 -8.03 41.82 16.42
N VAL A 133 -8.81 41.68 17.48
CA VAL A 133 -9.66 40.51 17.74
C VAL A 133 -10.91 40.45 16.83
N LYS A 134 -11.27 41.58 16.22
CA LYS A 134 -12.45 41.70 15.34
C LYS A 134 -12.08 41.59 13.86
N GLY A 135 -10.82 41.78 13.50
CA GLY A 135 -10.34 41.82 12.11
C GLY A 135 -10.67 43.15 11.41
N THR A 136 -10.87 44.21 12.20
CA THR A 136 -11.32 45.52 11.72
C THR A 136 -10.20 46.41 11.18
N CYS A 137 -8.96 46.23 11.63
CA CYS A 137 -7.81 47.04 11.24
C CYS A 137 -7.01 46.43 10.08
N CYS A 138 -6.99 45.09 9.95
CA CYS A 138 -6.18 44.39 8.94
C CYS A 138 -6.92 43.28 8.17
N SER A 139 -8.25 43.27 8.18
CA SER A 139 -9.11 42.24 7.54
C SER A 139 -8.91 40.81 8.04
N VAL A 140 -8.07 40.60 9.06
CA VAL A 140 -7.78 39.30 9.68
C VAL A 140 -7.76 39.44 11.19
N LYS A 141 -8.30 38.45 11.90
CA LYS A 141 -8.25 38.42 13.38
C LYS A 141 -6.86 38.04 13.87
N PHE A 142 -6.38 38.72 14.89
CA PHE A 142 -5.08 38.51 15.55
C PHE A 142 -3.85 38.69 14.64
N PRO A 143 -3.74 39.78 13.86
CA PRO A 143 -2.64 39.99 12.93
C PRO A 143 -1.25 39.98 13.61
N MET A 144 -1.11 40.55 14.80
CA MET A 144 0.19 40.58 15.50
C MET A 144 0.58 39.20 16.01
N LEU A 145 -0.36 38.46 16.59
CA LEU A 145 -0.12 37.11 17.09
C LEU A 145 0.12 36.10 15.95
N ARG A 146 -0.52 36.28 14.79
CA ARG A 146 -0.22 35.51 13.58
C ARG A 146 1.17 35.82 13.05
N ALA A 147 1.58 37.10 13.03
CA ALA A 147 2.93 37.49 12.62
C ALA A 147 4.00 36.86 13.53
N ILE A 148 3.77 36.85 14.85
CA ILE A 148 4.65 36.15 15.80
C ILE A 148 4.72 34.66 15.49
N ASN A 149 3.58 33.98 15.36
CA ASN A 149 3.53 32.55 15.05
C ASN A 149 4.23 32.22 13.74
N ASN A 150 4.07 33.05 12.70
CA ASN A 150 4.76 32.88 11.42
C ASN A 150 6.28 33.05 11.58
N ALA A 151 6.74 34.05 12.35
CA ALA A 151 8.15 34.29 12.59
C ALA A 151 8.83 33.18 13.40
N VAL A 152 8.10 32.54 14.31
CA VAL A 152 8.61 31.45 15.15
C VAL A 152 8.29 30.06 14.62
N ALA A 153 7.52 29.97 13.52
CA ALA A 153 7.21 28.72 12.86
C ALA A 153 8.51 27.98 12.48
N GLY A 154 8.58 26.69 12.78
CA GLY A 154 9.76 25.87 12.50
C GLY A 154 10.96 26.13 13.41
N TYR A 155 10.75 26.58 14.67
CA TYR A 155 11.84 26.68 15.64
C TYR A 155 11.91 25.51 16.64
N GLY A 156 13.03 24.81 16.55
CA GLY A 156 13.59 23.89 17.52
C GLY A 156 14.92 23.35 16.98
N MET A 157 16.01 23.58 17.75
CA MET A 157 17.43 23.16 17.53
C MET A 157 18.37 24.16 16.82
N PRO A 158 19.68 24.21 17.18
CA PRO A 158 20.72 25.02 16.51
C PRO A 158 20.80 24.65 15.02
N ASP A 159 21.30 25.57 14.19
CA ASP A 159 21.18 25.54 12.72
C ASP A 159 21.59 24.22 12.03
N GLN A 160 22.28 23.29 12.70
CA GLN A 160 22.27 21.86 12.38
C GLN A 160 22.50 20.97 13.63
N PRO A 161 21.46 20.44 14.30
CA PRO A 161 21.65 19.61 15.50
C PRO A 161 22.32 18.27 15.21
N PHE A 162 22.11 17.75 14.00
CA PHE A 162 22.80 16.57 13.54
C PHE A 162 24.32 16.80 13.52
N SER A 163 24.79 17.91 12.92
CA SER A 163 26.23 18.23 12.87
C SER A 163 26.84 18.30 14.27
N HIS A 164 26.19 19.02 15.20
CA HIS A 164 26.69 19.13 16.57
C HIS A 164 26.78 17.77 17.26
N MET A 165 25.71 16.96 17.17
CA MET A 165 25.67 15.63 17.81
C MET A 165 26.66 14.66 17.19
N VAL A 166 26.82 14.63 15.85
CA VAL A 166 27.74 13.67 15.22
C VAL A 166 29.20 14.03 15.50
N ASN A 167 29.56 15.30 15.56
CA ASN A 167 30.95 15.73 15.70
C ASN A 167 31.50 15.58 17.13
N ASP A 168 30.64 15.41 18.15
CA ASP A 168 31.08 15.16 19.52
C ASP A 168 30.82 13.70 19.97
N PRO A 169 31.86 12.86 20.16
CA PRO A 169 31.69 11.50 20.65
C PRO A 169 30.99 11.42 22.03
N LYS A 170 31.13 12.46 22.87
CA LYS A 170 30.45 12.55 24.17
C LYS A 170 28.93 12.74 24.03
N LEU A 171 28.46 13.20 22.87
CA LEU A 171 27.04 13.35 22.54
C LEU A 171 26.48 12.13 21.79
N ARG A 172 27.27 11.50 20.92
CA ARG A 172 26.85 10.28 20.18
C ARG A 172 26.49 9.13 21.12
N ALA A 173 27.30 8.84 22.14
CA ALA A 173 27.04 7.69 23.01
C ALA A 173 25.75 7.81 23.84
N PRO A 174 25.45 8.93 24.52
CA PRO A 174 24.15 9.16 25.15
C PRO A 174 22.98 9.12 24.16
N PHE A 175 23.15 9.70 22.97
CA PHE A 175 22.14 9.67 21.91
C PHE A 175 21.80 8.23 21.52
N ILE A 176 22.79 7.39 21.22
CA ILE A 176 22.61 5.98 20.87
C ILE A 176 21.89 5.22 21.99
N LYS A 177 22.32 5.41 23.24
CA LYS A 177 21.72 4.75 24.41
C LYS A 177 20.25 5.15 24.56
N HIS A 178 19.95 6.43 24.43
CA HIS A 178 18.59 6.94 24.48
C HIS A 178 17.75 6.40 23.33
N THR A 179 18.25 6.42 22.10
CA THR A 179 17.59 5.89 20.90
C THR A 179 17.20 4.42 21.07
N VAL A 180 18.12 3.57 21.55
CA VAL A 180 17.79 2.15 21.83
C VAL A 180 16.68 2.03 22.87
N ALA A 181 16.75 2.78 23.96
CA ALA A 181 15.72 2.76 24.99
C ALA A 181 14.36 3.24 24.47
N TYR A 182 14.36 4.29 23.65
CA TYR A 182 13.19 4.87 23.01
C TYR A 182 12.51 3.87 22.09
N LEU A 183 13.25 3.30 21.13
CA LEU A 183 12.70 2.35 20.16
C LEU A 183 12.06 1.14 20.87
N LYS A 184 12.74 0.61 21.89
CA LYS A 184 12.20 -0.50 22.70
C LYS A 184 10.96 -0.11 23.49
N LYS A 185 10.94 1.07 24.11
CA LYS A 185 9.82 1.55 24.92
C LYS A 185 8.54 1.64 24.11
N TYR A 186 8.63 2.07 22.85
CA TYR A 186 7.48 2.28 21.98
C TYR A 186 7.25 1.15 20.97
N GLY A 187 8.03 0.07 21.04
CA GLY A 187 7.88 -1.09 20.18
C GLY A 187 8.21 -0.81 18.70
N PHE A 188 9.10 0.14 18.42
CA PHE A 188 9.58 0.40 17.07
C PHE A 188 10.67 -0.60 16.68
N ASP A 189 10.63 -1.03 15.42
CA ASP A 189 11.56 -2.03 14.88
C ASP A 189 12.92 -1.44 14.47
N GLY A 190 13.10 -0.11 14.47
CA GLY A 190 14.35 0.51 14.03
C GLY A 190 14.32 2.04 13.95
N LEU A 191 15.43 2.63 13.51
CA LEU A 191 15.61 4.07 13.27
C LEU A 191 15.94 4.32 11.79
N ASP A 192 15.28 5.32 11.20
CA ASP A 192 15.70 5.95 9.96
C ASP A 192 16.30 7.33 10.27
N LEU A 193 17.45 7.65 9.68
CA LEU A 193 18.13 8.94 9.85
C LEU A 193 18.00 9.77 8.57
N ASP A 194 17.26 10.87 8.67
CA ASP A 194 17.05 11.82 7.58
C ASP A 194 17.75 13.15 7.91
N TRP A 195 19.04 13.23 7.56
CA TRP A 195 19.83 14.46 7.72
C TRP A 195 20.08 15.06 6.34
N GLU A 196 19.53 16.26 6.11
CA GLU A 196 19.56 16.96 4.83
C GLU A 196 20.44 18.23 4.81
N TYR A 197 21.72 18.17 4.49
CA TYR A 197 22.58 17.00 4.33
C TYR A 197 23.89 17.20 5.12
N PRO A 198 24.58 16.14 5.57
CA PRO A 198 25.90 16.31 6.20
C PRO A 198 26.82 17.13 5.29
N VAL A 199 27.57 18.09 5.83
CA VAL A 199 28.38 19.09 5.08
C VAL A 199 27.55 20.06 4.22
N CYS A 200 26.51 19.60 3.52
CA CYS A 200 25.71 20.36 2.58
C CYS A 200 24.40 20.89 3.18
N TRP A 201 24.52 21.75 4.19
CA TRP A 201 23.38 22.28 4.95
C TRP A 201 22.46 23.12 4.05
N GLY A 202 21.18 22.74 3.96
CA GLY A 202 20.23 23.38 3.04
C GLY A 202 20.62 23.26 1.56
N GLY A 203 21.40 22.23 1.20
CA GLY A 203 21.89 22.00 -0.16
C GLY A 203 23.18 22.74 -0.51
N ASP A 204 23.75 23.53 0.41
CA ASP A 204 25.00 24.28 0.20
C ASP A 204 26.16 23.58 0.93
N CYS A 205 27.04 22.95 0.15
CA CYS A 205 28.20 22.19 0.63
C CYS A 205 29.34 23.04 1.22
N THR A 206 29.19 24.37 1.26
CA THR A 206 30.16 25.27 1.90
C THR A 206 29.82 25.59 3.35
N LYS A 207 28.60 25.27 3.81
CA LYS A 207 28.09 25.68 5.12
C LYS A 207 28.48 24.75 6.27
N GLY A 208 28.55 23.45 6.02
CA GLY A 208 28.86 22.46 7.05
C GLY A 208 30.35 22.10 7.10
N PRO A 209 30.87 21.69 8.27
CA PRO A 209 32.25 21.27 8.39
C PRO A 209 32.43 19.92 7.69
N ALA A 210 33.56 19.74 6.98
CA ALA A 210 33.89 18.49 6.29
C ALA A 210 33.91 17.26 7.23
N THR A 211 34.07 17.48 8.54
CA THR A 211 34.03 16.42 9.57
C THR A 211 32.67 15.75 9.67
N ASP A 212 31.58 16.41 9.26
CA ASP A 212 30.22 15.84 9.23
C ASP A 212 30.18 14.50 8.49
N LYS A 213 30.83 14.42 7.32
CA LYS A 213 30.85 13.21 6.48
C LYS A 213 31.35 11.98 7.23
N LEU A 214 32.55 12.08 7.80
CA LEU A 214 33.20 10.96 8.49
C LEU A 214 32.51 10.66 9.82
N ASN A 215 32.06 11.69 10.53
CA ASN A 215 31.43 11.51 11.84
C ASN A 215 29.98 11.00 11.75
N PHE A 216 29.26 11.29 10.66
CA PHE A 216 28.01 10.63 10.34
C PHE A 216 28.23 9.14 10.08
N GLY A 217 29.26 8.77 9.29
CA GLY A 217 29.66 7.37 9.10
C GLY A 217 29.99 6.65 10.42
N LYS A 218 30.70 7.31 11.34
CA LYS A 218 30.98 6.79 12.69
C LYS A 218 29.70 6.57 13.50
N LEU A 219 28.80 7.55 13.54
CA LEU A 219 27.52 7.41 14.24
C LEU A 219 26.74 6.19 13.72
N LEU A 220 26.67 6.00 12.41
CA LEU A 220 25.96 4.87 11.80
C LEU A 220 26.57 3.52 12.20
N LEU A 221 27.90 3.42 12.23
CA LEU A 221 28.60 2.21 12.68
C LEU A 221 28.36 1.95 14.18
N GLU A 222 28.41 2.98 15.02
CA GLU A 222 28.15 2.89 16.47
C GLU A 222 26.68 2.49 16.75
N LEU A 223 25.71 3.10 16.05
CA LEU A 223 24.29 2.71 16.08
C LEU A 223 24.10 1.27 15.65
N ARG A 224 24.73 0.86 14.54
CA ARG A 224 24.67 -0.52 14.06
C ARG A 224 25.15 -1.49 15.13
N GLN A 225 26.29 -1.22 15.77
CA GLN A 225 26.81 -2.04 16.86
C GLN A 225 25.87 -2.10 18.07
N ALA A 226 25.16 -1.02 18.39
CA ALA A 226 24.16 -1.01 19.46
C ALA A 226 22.88 -1.78 19.07
N PHE A 227 22.45 -1.68 17.82
CA PHE A 227 21.19 -2.25 17.32
C PHE A 227 21.27 -3.76 17.11
N ILE A 228 22.41 -4.30 16.66
CA ILE A 228 22.64 -5.75 16.54
C ILE A 228 22.58 -6.48 17.89
N LYS A 229 22.85 -5.77 19.00
CA LYS A 229 22.81 -6.33 20.35
C LYS A 229 21.38 -6.47 20.89
N GLN A 230 20.39 -5.85 20.26
CA GLN A 230 19.00 -5.91 20.72
C GLN A 230 18.32 -7.21 20.27
N LYS A 231 17.31 -7.65 21.05
CA LYS A 231 16.48 -8.83 20.76
C LYS A 231 14.99 -8.44 20.86
N PRO A 232 14.22 -8.41 19.75
CA PRO A 232 14.67 -8.56 18.37
C PRO A 232 15.66 -7.45 17.96
N ARG A 233 16.47 -7.73 16.92
CA ARG A 233 17.43 -6.77 16.37
C ARG A 233 16.69 -5.56 15.82
N LEU A 234 17.18 -4.36 16.14
CA LEU A 234 16.66 -3.12 15.55
C LEU A 234 17.22 -2.88 14.14
N LEU A 235 16.40 -2.32 13.25
CA LEU A 235 16.76 -1.89 11.90
C LEU A 235 17.40 -0.50 11.92
N LEU A 236 18.34 -0.26 11.02
CA LEU A 236 18.94 1.06 10.81
C LEU A 236 18.90 1.41 9.32
N SER A 237 18.28 2.53 8.98
CA SER A 237 18.27 3.08 7.62
C SER A 237 18.59 4.59 7.63
N ALA A 238 18.77 5.16 6.45
CA ALA A 238 18.92 6.59 6.29
C ALA A 238 18.29 7.06 4.97
N ALA A 239 17.66 8.23 4.99
CA ALA A 239 17.27 8.95 3.80
C ALA A 239 18.43 9.82 3.31
N VAL A 240 18.67 9.84 2.00
CA VAL A 240 19.83 10.50 1.38
C VAL A 240 19.44 11.27 0.12
N SER A 241 20.20 12.32 -0.17
CA SER A 241 20.12 13.06 -1.44
C SER A 241 20.27 12.13 -2.66
N VAL A 242 19.68 12.51 -3.78
CA VAL A 242 20.10 11.97 -5.09
C VAL A 242 21.59 12.18 -5.36
N ALA A 243 22.15 11.35 -6.24
CA ALA A 243 23.51 11.51 -6.74
C ALA A 243 23.59 12.48 -7.94
N ILE A 244 23.03 13.68 -7.81
CA ILE A 244 23.30 14.79 -8.73
C ILE A 244 24.52 15.57 -8.22
N VAL A 245 25.39 15.96 -9.17
CA VAL A 245 26.66 16.70 -9.06
C VAL A 245 27.07 17.17 -7.64
N GLY A 246 28.16 16.58 -7.13
CA GLY A 246 28.96 17.09 -5.99
C GLY A 246 28.47 16.75 -4.58
N ARG A 247 27.16 16.70 -4.31
CA ARG A 247 26.65 16.60 -2.92
C ARG A 247 26.88 15.24 -2.28
N TYR A 248 26.53 14.15 -2.97
CA TYR A 248 26.59 12.80 -2.39
C TYR A 248 28.02 12.38 -2.00
N ASP A 249 29.01 12.87 -2.75
CA ASP A 249 30.43 12.61 -2.50
C ASP A 249 31.01 13.44 -1.35
N VAL A 250 30.48 14.63 -1.15
CA VAL A 250 30.90 15.53 -0.07
C VAL A 250 30.22 15.17 1.25
N ALA A 251 28.95 14.75 1.20
CA ALA A 251 28.14 14.51 2.38
C ALA A 251 28.33 13.11 3.01
N TYR A 252 28.59 12.07 2.21
CA TYR A 252 28.42 10.69 2.66
C TYR A 252 29.68 9.82 2.58
N ASP A 253 30.02 9.15 3.68
CA ASP A 253 30.95 8.01 3.68
C ASP A 253 30.22 6.73 3.25
N ILE A 254 30.11 6.54 1.94
CA ILE A 254 29.33 5.46 1.31
C ILE A 254 29.79 4.06 1.79
N PRO A 255 31.10 3.74 1.87
CA PRO A 255 31.55 2.47 2.44
C PRO A 255 31.12 2.25 3.90
N ALA A 256 31.20 3.28 4.76
CA ALA A 256 30.73 3.16 6.14
C ALA A 256 29.21 2.93 6.20
N MET A 257 28.45 3.67 5.38
CA MET A 257 27.00 3.51 5.27
C MET A 257 26.61 2.12 4.78
N ALA A 258 27.27 1.59 3.75
CA ALA A 258 27.00 0.25 3.20
C ALA A 258 27.17 -0.87 4.26
N LYS A 259 28.13 -0.70 5.16
CA LYS A 259 28.39 -1.61 6.29
C LYS A 259 27.36 -1.44 7.42
N ALA A 260 26.95 -0.21 7.71
CA ALA A 260 26.07 0.10 8.83
C ALA A 260 24.58 -0.14 8.53
N LEU A 261 24.09 0.34 7.38
CA LEU A 261 22.68 0.40 7.06
C LEU A 261 22.10 -0.95 6.62
N ASP A 262 20.88 -1.23 7.04
CA ASP A 262 20.06 -2.32 6.51
C ASP A 262 19.56 -2.00 5.11
N TYR A 263 19.09 -0.77 4.90
CA TYR A 263 18.78 -0.18 3.59
C TYR A 263 18.93 1.35 3.63
N MET A 264 19.00 1.97 2.46
CA MET A 264 19.12 3.43 2.26
C MET A 264 18.00 3.90 1.35
N CYS A 265 17.36 5.00 1.71
CA CYS A 265 16.26 5.60 0.94
C CYS A 265 16.79 6.80 0.15
N VAL A 266 16.88 6.69 -1.17
CA VAL A 266 17.32 7.82 -2.02
C VAL A 266 16.11 8.67 -2.36
N MET A 267 16.15 9.94 -2.00
CA MET A 267 15.05 10.91 -2.20
C MET A 267 15.00 11.39 -3.65
N THR A 268 14.59 10.50 -4.57
CA THR A 268 14.47 10.74 -6.02
C THR A 268 13.25 11.60 -6.40
N TYR A 269 13.07 12.72 -5.69
CA TYR A 269 12.06 13.74 -5.87
C TYR A 269 12.62 15.11 -5.46
N ASP A 270 11.92 16.21 -5.74
CA ASP A 270 12.43 17.60 -5.56
C ASP A 270 13.64 17.96 -6.43
N MET A 271 13.71 17.33 -7.60
CA MET A 271 14.82 17.51 -8.53
C MET A 271 14.66 18.75 -9.39
N HIS A 272 13.42 19.23 -9.52
CA HIS A 272 13.07 20.44 -10.21
C HIS A 272 12.12 21.27 -9.37
N GLY A 273 12.33 22.57 -9.39
CA GLY A 273 11.56 23.55 -8.62
C GLY A 273 11.81 24.95 -9.16
N VAL A 274 11.24 25.96 -8.50
CA VAL A 274 11.27 27.35 -8.98
C VAL A 274 12.68 27.92 -9.15
N TRP A 275 13.67 27.34 -8.48
CA TRP A 275 15.08 27.69 -8.60
C TRP A 275 15.66 27.44 -10.01
N ASP A 276 15.07 26.54 -10.81
CA ASP A 276 15.53 26.24 -12.17
C ASP A 276 15.14 27.33 -13.17
N LYS A 277 14.22 28.24 -12.80
CA LYS A 277 13.61 29.25 -13.68
C LYS A 277 12.94 28.66 -14.95
N LYS A 278 12.69 27.34 -14.95
CA LYS A 278 12.07 26.58 -16.04
C LYS A 278 11.14 25.50 -15.48
N LEU A 279 10.16 25.09 -16.27
CA LEU A 279 9.29 23.96 -15.96
C LEU A 279 10.12 22.66 -15.91
N GLY A 280 9.91 21.86 -14.88
CA GLY A 280 10.56 20.56 -14.73
C GLY A 280 9.75 19.63 -13.83
N HIS A 281 9.75 18.34 -14.16
CA HIS A 281 9.05 17.34 -13.37
C HIS A 281 9.92 16.89 -12.18
N HIS A 282 9.53 17.24 -10.96
CA HIS A 282 10.37 17.08 -9.77
C HIS A 282 10.71 15.62 -9.41
N GLY A 283 9.96 14.63 -9.92
CA GLY A 283 10.25 13.20 -9.80
C GLY A 283 10.26 12.46 -11.14
N ALA A 284 10.96 12.95 -12.18
CA ALA A 284 10.91 12.36 -13.52
C ALA A 284 11.36 10.88 -13.57
N PHE A 285 10.66 10.02 -14.32
CA PHE A 285 11.02 8.59 -14.46
C PHE A 285 12.30 8.38 -15.28
N GLY A 286 12.53 9.18 -16.32
CA GLY A 286 13.71 9.04 -17.19
C GLY A 286 15.06 9.28 -16.49
N LEU A 287 15.06 9.95 -15.33
CA LEU A 287 16.28 10.33 -14.59
C LEU A 287 16.54 9.47 -13.34
N PHE A 288 15.61 8.56 -13.03
CA PHE A 288 15.60 7.70 -11.84
C PHE A 288 16.85 6.82 -11.69
N LEU A 289 17.39 6.31 -12.81
CA LEU A 289 18.62 5.51 -12.84
C LEU A 289 19.87 6.36 -12.59
N ASN A 290 19.96 7.52 -13.24
CA ASN A 290 21.14 8.38 -13.19
C ASN A 290 21.40 8.91 -11.77
N TRP A 291 20.32 9.10 -11.00
CA TRP A 291 20.38 9.62 -9.64
C TRP A 291 20.74 8.60 -8.56
N THR A 292 20.76 7.31 -8.89
CA THR A 292 20.97 6.23 -7.91
C THR A 292 22.20 5.37 -8.19
N MET A 293 22.57 5.20 -9.46
CA MET A 293 23.72 4.38 -9.86
C MET A 293 25.08 4.81 -9.30
N PRO A 294 25.38 6.10 -9.06
CA PRO A 294 26.65 6.49 -8.46
C PRO A 294 26.89 5.90 -7.07
N TYR A 295 25.85 5.69 -6.26
CA TYR A 295 25.98 5.00 -4.97
C TYR A 295 26.44 3.54 -5.16
N VAL A 296 25.90 2.86 -6.18
CA VAL A 296 26.30 1.50 -6.54
C VAL A 296 27.74 1.47 -7.03
N ALA A 297 28.14 2.44 -7.86
CA ALA A 297 29.51 2.57 -8.36
C ALA A 297 30.53 2.77 -7.23
N LYS A 298 30.13 3.42 -6.13
CA LYS A 298 30.96 3.60 -4.92
C LYS A 298 30.83 2.47 -3.89
N GLY A 299 30.22 1.35 -4.28
CA GLY A 299 30.20 0.13 -3.48
C GLY A 299 29.01 -0.02 -2.53
N PHE A 300 27.98 0.84 -2.63
CA PHE A 300 26.74 0.61 -1.88
C PHE A 300 25.93 -0.54 -2.53
N PRO A 301 25.51 -1.58 -1.77
CA PRO A 301 24.79 -2.72 -2.35
C PRO A 301 23.44 -2.30 -2.96
N LYS A 302 23.25 -2.56 -4.26
CA LYS A 302 22.06 -2.18 -5.02
C LYS A 302 20.75 -2.67 -4.39
N GLN A 303 20.74 -3.89 -3.88
CA GLN A 303 19.61 -4.52 -3.19
C GLN A 303 19.26 -3.89 -1.83
N LYS A 304 20.07 -2.95 -1.33
CA LYS A 304 19.82 -2.16 -0.13
C LYS A 304 19.33 -0.75 -0.45
N ILE A 305 19.17 -0.39 -1.73
CA ILE A 305 18.73 0.96 -2.13
C ILE A 305 17.22 0.95 -2.37
N MET A 306 16.49 1.77 -1.63
CA MET A 306 15.07 2.08 -1.82
C MET A 306 14.97 3.40 -2.57
N MET A 307 14.19 3.47 -3.65
CA MET A 307 14.05 4.71 -4.43
C MET A 307 12.78 5.47 -4.06
N GLY A 308 12.87 6.79 -3.93
CA GLY A 308 11.80 7.69 -3.48
C GLY A 308 10.75 8.02 -4.53
N VAL A 309 9.48 7.98 -4.14
CA VAL A 309 8.31 8.37 -4.94
C VAL A 309 7.55 9.46 -4.17
N PRO A 310 7.35 10.67 -4.73
CA PRO A 310 6.61 11.74 -4.06
C PRO A 310 5.10 11.55 -4.23
N PHE A 311 4.33 11.75 -3.17
CA PHE A 311 2.85 11.78 -3.17
C PHE A 311 2.32 13.22 -3.19
N TYR A 312 3.12 14.14 -3.70
CA TYR A 312 2.80 15.54 -3.93
C TYR A 312 3.36 15.96 -5.30
N GLY A 313 2.98 17.15 -5.75
CA GLY A 313 3.52 17.80 -6.94
C GLY A 313 4.18 19.15 -6.63
N ARG A 314 5.06 19.59 -7.53
CA ARG A 314 5.68 20.93 -7.51
C ARG A 314 5.05 21.85 -8.56
N GLY A 315 4.62 23.02 -8.12
CA GLY A 315 3.84 24.00 -8.86
C GLY A 315 4.64 25.21 -9.35
N PHE A 316 4.35 25.65 -10.57
CA PHE A 316 5.06 26.68 -11.32
C PHE A 316 4.07 27.62 -12.00
N THR A 317 4.38 28.92 -12.01
CA THR A 317 3.65 29.89 -12.84
C THR A 317 4.33 30.00 -14.20
N MET A 318 3.64 29.59 -15.26
CA MET A 318 4.10 29.63 -16.65
C MET A 318 4.12 31.05 -17.18
N THR A 319 5.13 31.38 -17.99
CA THR A 319 5.15 32.65 -18.74
C THR A 319 4.09 32.67 -19.85
N ASP A 320 3.84 31.52 -20.47
CA ASP A 320 2.90 31.34 -21.57
C ASP A 320 2.16 29.99 -21.39
N PRO A 321 0.85 30.00 -21.10
CA PRO A 321 0.04 28.80 -20.95
C PRO A 321 0.07 27.86 -22.16
N ALA A 322 0.36 28.34 -23.37
CA ALA A 322 0.48 27.50 -24.56
C ALA A 322 1.79 26.69 -24.60
N LYS A 323 2.76 27.04 -23.74
CA LYS A 323 4.09 26.43 -23.67
C LYS A 323 4.27 25.63 -22.37
N HIS A 324 3.37 24.68 -22.17
CA HIS A 324 3.23 23.90 -20.95
C HIS A 324 4.09 22.61 -20.92
N TYR A 325 5.27 22.63 -21.57
CA TYR A 325 6.20 21.49 -21.63
C TYR A 325 7.47 21.77 -20.80
N ALA A 326 8.13 20.69 -20.34
CA ALA A 326 9.37 20.82 -19.57
C ALA A 326 10.44 21.60 -20.35
N GLY A 327 11.17 22.48 -19.66
CA GLY A 327 12.19 23.37 -20.22
C GLY A 327 11.70 24.77 -20.61
N ASN A 328 10.38 25.01 -20.66
CA ASN A 328 9.82 26.35 -20.88
C ASN A 328 9.97 27.25 -19.65
N ALA A 329 10.02 28.57 -19.86
CA ALA A 329 10.26 29.56 -18.82
C ALA A 329 9.07 29.70 -17.85
N ILE A 330 9.39 30.05 -16.61
CA ILE A 330 8.42 30.33 -15.54
C ILE A 330 8.61 31.76 -15.03
N THR A 331 7.57 32.33 -14.43
CA THR A 331 7.63 33.63 -13.75
C THR A 331 7.73 33.50 -12.22
N GLY A 332 7.48 32.32 -11.67
CA GLY A 332 7.62 32.08 -10.23
C GLY A 332 6.93 30.81 -9.74
N VAL A 333 6.67 30.80 -8.43
CA VAL A 333 5.94 29.74 -7.73
C VAL A 333 4.51 29.67 -8.25
N GLY A 334 4.03 28.47 -8.58
CA GLY A 334 2.64 28.24 -8.98
C GLY A 334 1.86 27.64 -7.83
N ASN A 335 1.10 28.47 -7.11
CA ASN A 335 0.25 27.99 -6.01
C ASN A 335 -1.08 27.49 -6.59
N THR A 336 -1.53 26.33 -6.11
CA THR A 336 -2.87 25.85 -6.39
C THR A 336 -3.84 26.41 -5.34
N PRO A 337 -5.17 26.36 -5.56
CA PRO A 337 -6.13 26.83 -4.55
C PRO A 337 -6.09 26.10 -3.21
N ALA A 338 -5.45 24.94 -3.14
CA ALA A 338 -5.38 24.08 -1.95
C ALA A 338 -3.96 23.94 -1.38
N GLY A 339 -2.93 24.32 -2.16
CA GLY A 339 -1.53 24.13 -1.81
C GLY A 339 -0.78 25.46 -1.68
N ASP A 340 0.10 25.53 -0.67
CA ASP A 340 0.96 26.68 -0.41
C ASP A 340 2.40 26.41 -0.86
N ASN A 341 3.16 27.46 -1.18
CA ASN A 341 4.58 27.42 -1.56
C ASN A 341 4.90 26.52 -2.77
N GLY A 342 3.98 26.38 -3.72
CA GLY A 342 4.18 25.58 -4.92
C GLY A 342 4.30 24.08 -4.63
N GLU A 343 3.72 23.60 -3.53
CA GLU A 343 3.52 22.17 -3.28
C GLU A 343 2.02 21.86 -3.28
N SER A 344 1.62 20.70 -3.78
CA SER A 344 0.22 20.27 -3.70
C SER A 344 0.16 18.77 -3.51
N MET A 345 -0.62 18.33 -2.53
CA MET A 345 -0.77 16.91 -2.23
C MET A 345 -1.42 16.19 -3.41
N TYR A 346 -1.12 14.91 -3.62
CA TYR A 346 -1.78 14.13 -4.66
C TYR A 346 -3.31 14.15 -4.51
N SER A 347 -3.81 14.09 -3.27
CA SER A 347 -5.24 14.15 -2.97
C SER A 347 -5.90 15.47 -3.42
N GLU A 348 -5.19 16.59 -3.33
CA GLU A 348 -5.64 17.93 -3.75
C GLU A 348 -5.61 18.05 -5.27
N LEU A 349 -4.50 17.65 -5.90
CA LEU A 349 -4.35 17.65 -7.36
C LEU A 349 -5.41 16.77 -8.02
N CYS A 350 -5.73 15.64 -7.42
CA CYS A 350 -6.80 14.79 -7.88
C CYS A 350 -8.16 15.50 -7.88
N ASP A 351 -8.50 16.22 -6.80
CA ASP A 351 -9.74 17.00 -6.72
C ASP A 351 -9.76 18.12 -7.76
N LEU A 352 -8.66 18.85 -7.92
CA LEU A 352 -8.53 19.92 -8.92
C LEU A 352 -8.77 19.40 -10.36
N VAL A 353 -8.19 18.25 -10.72
CA VAL A 353 -8.40 17.60 -12.02
C VAL A 353 -9.83 17.11 -12.20
N LYS A 354 -10.47 16.58 -11.15
CA LYS A 354 -11.81 15.99 -11.26
C LYS A 354 -12.95 16.98 -11.18
N THR A 355 -12.83 18.00 -10.34
CA THR A 355 -13.96 18.87 -9.97
C THR A 355 -13.76 20.32 -10.37
N LYS A 356 -12.52 20.74 -10.67
CA LYS A 356 -12.17 22.14 -10.95
C LYS A 356 -11.61 22.37 -12.36
N GLY A 357 -11.76 21.40 -13.27
CA GLY A 357 -11.47 21.59 -14.70
C GLY A 357 -9.98 21.66 -15.06
N TRP A 358 -9.08 21.24 -14.18
CA TRP A 358 -7.65 21.19 -14.50
C TRP A 358 -7.36 20.17 -15.59
N ALA A 359 -6.56 20.56 -16.59
CA ALA A 359 -6.10 19.66 -17.62
C ALA A 359 -5.03 18.72 -17.06
N LYS A 360 -5.09 17.43 -17.42
CA LYS A 360 -4.07 16.43 -17.08
C LYS A 360 -3.46 15.87 -18.36
N LEU A 361 -2.13 15.97 -18.50
CA LEU A 361 -1.38 15.39 -19.62
C LEU A 361 -0.15 14.63 -19.14
N ARG A 362 0.55 14.02 -20.11
CA ARG A 362 1.83 13.35 -19.91
C ARG A 362 2.83 13.88 -20.93
N ASN A 363 4.07 14.11 -20.49
CA ASN A 363 5.13 14.53 -21.38
C ASN A 363 5.70 13.31 -22.13
N SER A 364 5.63 13.32 -23.46
CA SER A 364 6.16 12.24 -24.32
C SER A 364 7.69 12.22 -24.41
N HIS A 365 8.37 13.31 -24.02
CA HIS A 365 9.81 13.48 -24.23
C HIS A 365 10.70 12.78 -23.18
N TYR A 366 10.16 12.47 -21.98
CA TYR A 366 10.93 11.91 -20.84
C TYR A 366 10.32 10.66 -20.20
N GLY A 367 9.52 9.90 -20.95
CA GLY A 367 8.98 8.62 -20.47
C GLY A 367 7.62 8.70 -19.79
N SER A 368 6.74 9.60 -20.28
CA SER A 368 5.33 9.68 -19.87
C SER A 368 5.06 10.37 -18.53
N ASP A 369 5.95 11.24 -18.04
CA ASP A 369 5.78 11.94 -16.75
C ASP A 369 4.47 12.76 -16.70
N PRO A 370 3.60 12.58 -15.68
CA PRO A 370 2.33 13.31 -15.59
C PRO A 370 2.49 14.74 -15.09
N TYR A 371 1.64 15.63 -15.59
CA TYR A 371 1.46 16.97 -15.04
C TYR A 371 0.02 17.41 -15.17
N ALA A 372 -0.36 18.39 -14.35
CA ALA A 372 -1.66 19.04 -14.43
C ALA A 372 -1.47 20.55 -14.56
N TYR A 373 -2.35 21.24 -15.28
CA TYR A 373 -2.32 22.70 -15.34
C TYR A 373 -3.72 23.29 -15.50
N HIS A 374 -3.85 24.54 -15.09
CA HIS A 374 -5.02 25.38 -15.30
C HIS A 374 -4.54 26.82 -15.43
N ASP A 375 -5.01 27.54 -16.45
CA ASP A 375 -4.49 28.85 -16.84
C ASP A 375 -2.95 28.83 -16.96
N ASN A 376 -2.27 29.67 -16.20
CA ASN A 376 -0.81 29.75 -16.14
C ASN A 376 -0.20 28.95 -14.99
N ILE A 377 -0.94 28.13 -14.24
CA ILE A 377 -0.40 27.32 -13.15
C ILE A 377 -0.18 25.89 -13.62
N TRP A 378 1.04 25.40 -13.51
CA TRP A 378 1.48 24.06 -13.91
C TRP A 378 2.01 23.29 -12.71
N VAL A 379 1.62 22.03 -12.54
CA VAL A 379 2.09 21.16 -11.46
C VAL A 379 2.57 19.82 -12.02
N GLY A 380 3.84 19.52 -11.82
CA GLY A 380 4.42 18.20 -12.12
C GLY A 380 4.30 17.30 -10.89
N TYR A 381 3.76 16.10 -11.05
CA TYR A 381 3.44 15.21 -9.93
C TYR A 381 3.47 13.74 -10.36
N ASP A 382 3.67 12.83 -9.40
CA ASP A 382 3.54 11.40 -9.64
C ASP A 382 2.08 10.95 -9.55
N ASP A 383 1.60 10.25 -10.57
CA ASP A 383 0.30 9.61 -10.55
C ASP A 383 0.43 8.08 -10.35
N PRO A 384 -0.67 7.33 -10.19
CA PRO A 384 -0.58 5.93 -9.84
C PRO A 384 0.08 5.04 -10.89
N PHE A 385 0.09 5.45 -12.16
CA PHE A 385 0.83 4.72 -13.20
C PHE A 385 2.32 5.02 -13.09
N GLN A 386 2.69 6.28 -12.87
CA GLN A 386 4.08 6.68 -12.66
C GLN A 386 4.70 5.96 -11.45
N ALA A 387 3.96 5.89 -10.34
CA ALA A 387 4.37 5.16 -9.15
C ALA A 387 4.52 3.65 -9.41
N TYR A 388 3.61 3.06 -10.20
CA TYR A 388 3.70 1.65 -10.62
C TYR A 388 4.94 1.40 -11.47
N ASP A 389 5.21 2.25 -12.47
CA ASP A 389 6.35 2.10 -13.37
C ASP A 389 7.67 2.22 -12.62
N LYS A 390 7.79 3.19 -11.70
CA LYS A 390 8.95 3.32 -10.79
C LYS A 390 9.15 2.08 -9.94
N ALA A 391 8.09 1.56 -9.33
CA ALA A 391 8.15 0.36 -8.49
C ALA A 391 8.53 -0.90 -9.28
N LYS A 392 7.93 -1.08 -10.46
CA LYS A 392 8.24 -2.19 -11.36
C LYS A 392 9.69 -2.10 -11.84
N TRP A 393 10.12 -0.92 -12.26
CA TRP A 393 11.47 -0.70 -12.75
C TRP A 393 12.51 -0.98 -11.65
N ALA A 394 12.28 -0.51 -10.42
CA ALA A 394 13.16 -0.77 -9.27
C ALA A 394 13.40 -2.26 -9.05
N LYS A 395 12.30 -3.02 -9.05
CA LYS A 395 12.30 -4.47 -8.92
C LYS A 395 13.04 -5.14 -10.08
N ASP A 396 12.74 -4.77 -11.32
CA ASP A 396 13.32 -5.38 -12.52
C ASP A 396 14.83 -5.11 -12.63
N HIS A 397 15.33 -4.04 -12.02
CA HIS A 397 16.75 -3.70 -12.00
C HIS A 397 17.45 -4.16 -10.71
N GLY A 398 16.79 -4.87 -9.80
CA GLY A 398 17.43 -5.44 -8.60
C GLY A 398 17.75 -4.43 -7.50
N PHE A 399 17.01 -3.33 -7.43
CA PHE A 399 17.01 -2.42 -6.27
C PHE A 399 16.25 -3.04 -5.10
N GLY A 400 16.51 -2.54 -3.88
CA GLY A 400 15.91 -3.05 -2.64
C GLY A 400 14.40 -2.80 -2.52
N GLY A 401 13.88 -1.76 -3.19
CA GLY A 401 12.46 -1.42 -3.15
C GLY A 401 12.18 0.06 -3.44
N ILE A 402 11.03 0.53 -2.95
CA ILE A 402 10.54 1.90 -3.08
C ILE A 402 10.29 2.49 -1.70
N MET A 403 10.63 3.77 -1.54
CA MET A 403 10.24 4.63 -0.43
C MET A 403 9.23 5.66 -0.96
N VAL A 404 8.25 6.07 -0.14
CA VAL A 404 7.24 7.06 -0.52
C VAL A 404 7.27 8.25 0.43
N TRP A 405 7.15 9.46 -0.10
CA TRP A 405 7.04 10.69 0.68
C TRP A 405 5.79 11.50 0.26
N GLU A 406 4.77 11.64 1.10
CA GLU A 406 4.49 10.82 2.27
C GLU A 406 3.05 10.30 2.26
N ILE A 407 2.77 9.30 3.09
CA ILE A 407 1.52 8.51 3.00
C ILE A 407 0.26 9.33 3.28
N GLY A 408 0.36 10.40 4.06
CA GLY A 408 -0.72 11.31 4.37
C GLY A 408 -1.21 12.12 3.16
N GLN A 409 -0.34 12.41 2.21
CA GLN A 409 -0.62 13.13 0.97
C GLN A 409 -1.35 12.28 -0.09
N ASP A 410 -1.38 10.97 0.08
CA ASP A 410 -2.13 10.03 -0.78
C ASP A 410 -3.64 10.33 -0.75
N ASP A 411 -4.39 9.72 -1.67
CA ASP A 411 -5.81 9.92 -1.86
C ASP A 411 -6.69 9.34 -0.72
N GLN A 412 -6.65 10.01 0.44
CA GLN A 412 -7.46 9.68 1.61
C GLN A 412 -8.97 9.77 1.33
N LYS A 413 -9.36 10.57 0.33
CA LYS A 413 -10.77 10.81 -0.06
C LYS A 413 -11.27 9.81 -1.10
N LYS A 414 -10.44 8.88 -1.61
CA LYS A 414 -10.74 7.96 -2.73
C LYS A 414 -11.15 8.69 -4.02
N CYS A 415 -10.74 9.95 -4.14
CA CYS A 415 -10.98 10.79 -5.30
C CYS A 415 -10.37 10.18 -6.56
N CYS A 416 -9.15 9.64 -6.53
CA CYS A 416 -8.42 8.99 -7.63
C CYS A 416 -7.99 7.56 -7.32
N SER A 417 -8.70 6.87 -6.42
CA SER A 417 -8.46 5.45 -6.13
C SER A 417 -8.25 4.70 -7.44
N LEU A 418 -7.01 4.23 -7.67
CA LEU A 418 -6.82 3.16 -8.62
C LEU A 418 -7.86 2.10 -8.26
N PRO A 419 -8.55 1.53 -9.24
CA PRO A 419 -9.25 0.29 -9.02
C PRO A 419 -8.21 -0.83 -8.82
N LEU A 420 -7.48 -0.77 -7.71
CA LEU A 420 -6.65 -1.86 -7.18
C LEU A 420 -7.52 -3.06 -6.71
N CYS A 421 -8.82 -3.02 -7.00
CA CYS A 421 -9.73 -4.15 -7.09
C CYS A 421 -10.83 -3.89 -8.15
N LEU A 422 -10.49 -3.58 -9.41
CA LEU A 422 -11.41 -3.95 -10.49
C LEU A 422 -11.35 -5.47 -10.60
N SER A 423 -12.37 -6.16 -10.08
CA SER A 423 -12.71 -7.46 -10.66
C SER A 423 -13.03 -7.20 -12.13
N LEU A 424 -12.06 -7.44 -13.02
CA LEU A 424 -12.25 -7.36 -14.47
C LEU A 424 -13.52 -8.11 -14.83
N ARG A 425 -14.48 -7.42 -15.45
CA ARG A 425 -15.71 -8.05 -15.93
C ARG A 425 -15.39 -8.76 -17.23
N VAL A 426 -15.34 -10.09 -17.17
CA VAL A 426 -15.34 -10.94 -18.36
C VAL A 426 -16.78 -11.35 -18.64
N ILE A 427 -17.31 -10.89 -19.78
CA ILE A 427 -18.69 -11.14 -20.23
C ILE A 427 -18.64 -12.18 -21.36
N CYS A 428 -19.21 -13.35 -21.13
CA CYS A 428 -19.23 -14.43 -22.11
C CYS A 428 -20.63 -14.57 -22.70
N PHE A 429 -20.76 -14.36 -24.01
CA PHE A 429 -22.01 -14.62 -24.72
C PHE A 429 -22.17 -16.11 -24.92
N TYR A 430 -23.29 -16.66 -24.45
CA TYR A 430 -23.68 -18.04 -24.61
C TYR A 430 -24.94 -18.09 -25.48
N PRO A 431 -24.80 -18.38 -26.79
CA PRO A 431 -25.94 -18.50 -27.69
C PRO A 431 -26.79 -19.76 -27.39
N GLU A 432 -28.11 -19.63 -27.40
CA GLU A 432 -29.05 -20.69 -27.02
C GLU A 432 -28.96 -21.93 -27.92
N TYR A 433 -28.72 -21.74 -29.21
CA TYR A 433 -28.59 -22.83 -30.18
C TYR A 433 -27.33 -23.69 -30.01
N ARG A 434 -26.31 -23.21 -29.27
CA ARG A 434 -25.08 -23.97 -28.98
C ARG A 434 -25.20 -24.90 -27.78
N PHE A 435 -26.39 -25.01 -27.18
CA PHE A 435 -26.62 -25.93 -26.07
C PHE A 435 -26.30 -27.39 -26.41
N VAL A 436 -26.56 -27.81 -27.65
CA VAL A 436 -26.29 -29.18 -28.11
C VAL A 436 -24.79 -29.43 -28.22
N ASP A 437 -24.04 -28.48 -28.79
CA ASP A 437 -22.60 -28.62 -29.01
C ASP A 437 -21.74 -28.30 -27.78
N LEU A 438 -22.25 -27.48 -26.85
CA LEU A 438 -21.54 -27.05 -25.65
C LEU A 438 -22.49 -26.98 -24.46
N PRO A 439 -22.98 -28.11 -23.91
CA PRO A 439 -23.93 -28.08 -22.81
C PRO A 439 -23.31 -27.44 -21.55
N PRO A 440 -24.09 -26.78 -20.67
CA PRO A 440 -23.59 -26.02 -19.52
C PRO A 440 -22.68 -26.82 -18.59
N LYS A 441 -22.87 -28.14 -18.48
CA LYS A 441 -21.98 -29.01 -17.69
C LYS A 441 -20.52 -28.97 -18.17
N ASP A 442 -20.31 -28.78 -19.47
CA ASP A 442 -18.99 -28.82 -20.12
C ASP A 442 -18.38 -27.41 -20.23
N PHE A 443 -19.15 -26.38 -19.88
CA PHE A 443 -18.66 -25.01 -19.76
C PHE A 443 -17.90 -24.81 -18.44
N GLU A 444 -16.77 -24.10 -18.47
CA GLU A 444 -16.00 -23.75 -17.25
C GLU A 444 -16.40 -22.35 -16.75
N PRO A 445 -17.26 -22.25 -15.72
CA PRO A 445 -17.82 -20.98 -15.29
C PRO A 445 -16.83 -20.04 -14.59
N THR A 446 -15.62 -20.48 -14.25
CA THR A 446 -14.59 -19.58 -13.70
C THR A 446 -13.93 -18.69 -14.75
N LEU A 447 -14.11 -18.99 -16.05
CA LEU A 447 -13.57 -18.17 -17.14
C LEU A 447 -14.31 -16.83 -17.31
N CYS A 448 -15.54 -16.76 -16.78
CA CYS A 448 -16.43 -15.64 -16.99
C CYS A 448 -16.91 -15.09 -15.64
N THR A 449 -17.06 -13.77 -15.56
CA THR A 449 -17.73 -13.12 -14.43
C THR A 449 -19.23 -13.03 -14.67
N HIS A 450 -19.62 -12.89 -15.93
CA HIS A 450 -21.01 -12.87 -16.38
C HIS A 450 -21.17 -13.79 -17.58
N ILE A 451 -22.27 -14.53 -17.63
CA ILE A 451 -22.74 -15.18 -18.85
C ILE A 451 -23.94 -14.38 -19.36
N HIS A 452 -23.84 -13.91 -20.59
CA HIS A 452 -24.92 -13.29 -21.35
C HIS A 452 -25.60 -14.39 -22.16
N PHE A 453 -26.75 -14.85 -21.70
CA PHE A 453 -27.51 -15.90 -22.36
C PHE A 453 -28.33 -15.27 -23.49
N ALA A 454 -27.89 -15.54 -24.73
CA ALA A 454 -28.34 -14.87 -25.94
C ALA A 454 -29.03 -15.87 -26.88
N TYR A 455 -30.08 -15.55 -27.61
CA TYR A 455 -30.87 -14.32 -27.56
C TYR A 455 -32.29 -14.64 -27.14
N HIS A 456 -32.93 -13.65 -26.53
CA HIS A 456 -34.36 -13.65 -26.31
C HIS A 456 -34.95 -12.55 -27.18
N TRP A 457 -36.17 -12.78 -27.66
CA TRP A 457 -36.97 -11.83 -28.41
C TRP A 457 -38.14 -11.32 -27.57
N LEU A 458 -38.86 -10.35 -28.12
CA LEU A 458 -40.02 -9.74 -27.50
C LEU A 458 -41.28 -10.19 -28.22
N ASP A 459 -42.20 -10.83 -27.49
CA ASP A 459 -43.58 -10.95 -27.92
C ASP A 459 -44.28 -9.62 -27.63
N ALA A 460 -44.44 -8.79 -28.66
CA ALA A 460 -45.05 -7.46 -28.53
C ALA A 460 -46.53 -7.51 -28.11
N THR A 461 -47.26 -8.58 -28.43
CA THR A 461 -48.69 -8.69 -28.10
C THR A 461 -48.91 -8.86 -26.60
N ARG A 462 -48.04 -9.65 -25.97
CA ARG A 462 -48.08 -9.92 -24.52
C ARG A 462 -47.11 -9.03 -23.73
N ASN A 463 -46.21 -8.34 -24.42
CA ASN A 463 -45.14 -7.53 -23.86
C ASN A 463 -44.25 -8.33 -22.89
N VAL A 464 -43.85 -9.54 -23.32
CA VAL A 464 -43.04 -10.48 -22.54
C VAL A 464 -41.81 -10.91 -23.32
N ILE A 465 -40.76 -11.26 -22.56
CA ILE A 465 -39.55 -11.87 -23.11
C ILE A 465 -39.86 -13.34 -23.47
N VAL A 466 -39.50 -13.74 -24.68
CA VAL A 466 -39.62 -15.10 -25.21
C VAL A 466 -38.28 -15.55 -25.81
N ASP A 467 -38.05 -16.84 -25.94
CA ASP A 467 -36.83 -17.36 -26.57
C ASP A 467 -36.84 -17.11 -28.08
N ALA A 468 -35.70 -16.73 -28.65
CA ALA A 468 -35.62 -16.33 -30.06
C ALA A 468 -35.87 -17.50 -31.03
N HIS A 469 -35.45 -18.71 -30.68
CA HIS A 469 -35.52 -19.90 -31.52
C HIS A 469 -36.46 -20.99 -30.96
N GLY A 470 -37.39 -20.63 -30.06
CA GLY A 470 -38.45 -21.52 -29.56
C GLY A 470 -37.97 -22.81 -28.85
N SER A 471 -36.69 -22.88 -28.48
CA SER A 471 -36.00 -24.13 -28.08
C SER A 471 -35.57 -24.18 -26.61
N ALA A 472 -35.78 -23.12 -25.82
CA ALA A 472 -35.39 -23.11 -24.41
C ALA A 472 -36.43 -23.82 -23.52
N ARG A 473 -36.11 -25.07 -23.19
CA ARG A 473 -36.84 -25.87 -22.20
C ARG A 473 -36.52 -25.28 -20.81
N PRO A 474 -37.46 -25.20 -19.85
CA PRO A 474 -37.15 -24.86 -18.45
C PRO A 474 -35.95 -25.65 -17.86
N ALA A 475 -35.69 -26.85 -18.39
CA ALA A 475 -34.50 -27.66 -18.11
C ALA A 475 -33.16 -26.98 -18.48
N LEU A 476 -33.12 -26.16 -19.53
CA LEU A 476 -31.94 -25.39 -19.97
C LEU A 476 -31.54 -24.33 -18.95
N TYR A 477 -32.50 -23.50 -18.53
CA TYR A 477 -32.23 -22.47 -17.52
C TYR A 477 -31.83 -23.08 -16.17
N ASN A 478 -32.45 -24.22 -15.82
CA ASN A 478 -32.07 -24.98 -14.63
C ASN A 478 -30.63 -25.51 -14.74
N SER A 479 -30.22 -25.99 -15.92
CA SER A 479 -28.87 -26.44 -16.19
C SER A 479 -27.85 -25.29 -16.12
N LEU A 480 -28.16 -24.12 -16.69
CA LEU A 480 -27.31 -22.92 -16.58
C LEU A 480 -27.16 -22.45 -15.13
N LYS A 481 -28.22 -22.53 -14.32
CA LYS A 481 -28.14 -22.23 -12.88
C LYS A 481 -27.17 -23.15 -12.13
N THR A 482 -26.96 -24.39 -12.58
CA THR A 482 -25.97 -25.28 -11.95
C THR A 482 -24.55 -24.74 -12.04
N LEU A 483 -24.23 -23.89 -13.03
CA LEU A 483 -22.92 -23.24 -13.13
C LEU A 483 -22.60 -22.37 -11.92
N LYS A 484 -23.62 -21.77 -11.28
CA LYS A 484 -23.43 -21.01 -10.03
C LYS A 484 -22.98 -21.88 -8.86
N LYS A 485 -23.18 -23.20 -8.91
CA LYS A 485 -22.63 -24.13 -7.89
C LYS A 485 -21.11 -24.25 -8.01
N ARG A 486 -20.58 -24.15 -9.23
CA ARG A 486 -19.13 -24.20 -9.54
C ARG A 486 -18.47 -22.81 -9.47
N ASN A 487 -19.23 -21.74 -9.67
CA ASN A 487 -18.79 -20.36 -9.45
C ASN A 487 -19.93 -19.54 -8.81
N SER A 488 -19.92 -19.44 -7.48
CA SER A 488 -20.97 -18.73 -6.71
C SER A 488 -21.01 -17.21 -6.96
N LYS A 489 -19.97 -16.64 -7.58
CA LYS A 489 -19.90 -15.22 -7.94
C LYS A 489 -20.41 -14.93 -9.35
N LEU A 490 -20.65 -15.96 -10.16
CA LEU A 490 -21.09 -15.83 -11.54
C LEU A 490 -22.45 -15.14 -11.65
N LYS A 491 -22.57 -14.21 -12.59
CA LYS A 491 -23.83 -13.55 -12.94
C LYS A 491 -24.40 -14.08 -14.25
N LEU A 492 -25.68 -14.43 -14.26
CA LEU A 492 -26.40 -14.87 -15.44
C LEU A 492 -27.32 -13.73 -15.90
N MET A 493 -27.11 -13.26 -17.12
CA MET A 493 -27.84 -12.15 -17.73
C MET A 493 -28.69 -12.67 -18.88
N VAL A 494 -29.94 -12.22 -18.99
CA VAL A 494 -30.77 -12.38 -20.19
C VAL A 494 -30.35 -11.34 -21.21
N VAL A 495 -30.13 -11.72 -22.47
CA VAL A 495 -29.93 -10.77 -23.56
C VAL A 495 -31.20 -10.68 -24.39
N LEU A 496 -31.87 -9.52 -24.37
CA LEU A 496 -33.03 -9.24 -25.21
C LEU A 496 -32.56 -8.48 -26.46
N GLY A 497 -32.83 -9.00 -27.65
CA GLY A 497 -32.38 -8.39 -28.90
C GLY A 497 -31.57 -9.35 -29.77
N GLY A 498 -30.50 -8.81 -30.37
CA GLY A 498 -29.60 -9.55 -31.26
C GLY A 498 -29.88 -9.34 -32.74
N SER A 499 -28.95 -9.83 -33.57
CA SER A 499 -29.10 -9.79 -35.03
C SER A 499 -30.28 -10.68 -35.44
N GLY A 500 -31.23 -10.11 -36.20
CA GLY A 500 -32.42 -10.82 -36.68
C GLY A 500 -33.71 -10.56 -35.89
N MET A 501 -33.66 -9.86 -34.75
CA MET A 501 -34.89 -9.44 -34.07
C MET A 501 -35.57 -8.29 -34.84
N PRO A 502 -36.89 -8.36 -35.13
CA PRO A 502 -37.62 -7.25 -35.75
C PRO A 502 -37.57 -5.97 -34.89
N ASN A 503 -37.53 -4.79 -35.53
CA ASN A 503 -37.38 -3.51 -34.84
C ASN A 503 -38.72 -2.96 -34.34
N GLU A 504 -39.81 -3.27 -35.05
CA GLU A 504 -41.17 -2.80 -34.81
C GLU A 504 -41.66 -3.20 -33.39
N PRO A 505 -41.47 -4.45 -32.92
CA PRO A 505 -41.78 -4.84 -31.54
C PRO A 505 -41.07 -3.99 -30.48
N MET A 506 -39.78 -3.71 -30.66
CA MET A 506 -38.99 -2.94 -29.69
C MET A 506 -39.45 -1.48 -29.66
N SER A 507 -39.64 -0.88 -30.84
CA SER A 507 -40.14 0.48 -30.99
C SER A 507 -41.54 0.65 -30.40
N ALA A 508 -42.46 -0.28 -30.69
CA ALA A 508 -43.81 -0.28 -30.13
C ALA A 508 -43.79 -0.36 -28.59
N MET A 509 -42.98 -1.24 -27.99
CA MET A 509 -42.89 -1.40 -26.53
C MET A 509 -42.42 -0.14 -25.81
N ILE A 510 -41.51 0.63 -26.41
CA ILE A 510 -40.98 1.85 -25.79
C ILE A 510 -41.79 3.11 -26.04
N SER A 511 -42.71 3.08 -27.01
CA SER A 511 -43.46 4.23 -27.52
C SER A 511 -44.24 5.00 -26.44
N GLY A 512 -44.69 4.33 -25.37
CA GLY A 512 -45.50 4.94 -24.31
C GLY A 512 -45.15 4.45 -22.90
N PRO A 513 -45.35 5.29 -21.86
CA PRO A 513 -44.99 4.96 -20.48
C PRO A 513 -45.75 3.75 -19.91
N LYS A 514 -47.02 3.53 -20.30
CA LYS A 514 -47.80 2.35 -19.88
C LYS A 514 -47.20 1.05 -20.41
N LEU A 515 -46.75 1.05 -21.66
CA LEU A 515 -46.13 -0.11 -22.31
C LEU A 515 -44.77 -0.42 -21.71
N ARG A 516 -43.93 0.61 -21.45
CA ARG A 516 -42.66 0.44 -20.74
C ARG A 516 -42.86 -0.11 -19.33
N ALA A 517 -43.81 0.42 -18.57
CA ALA A 517 -44.12 -0.07 -17.23
C ALA A 517 -44.59 -1.54 -17.23
N ALA A 518 -45.45 -1.92 -18.18
CA ALA A 518 -45.88 -3.30 -18.37
C ALA A 518 -44.69 -4.22 -18.71
N PHE A 519 -43.82 -3.80 -19.61
CA PHE A 519 -42.61 -4.53 -20.00
C PHE A 519 -41.67 -4.74 -18.80
N ILE A 520 -41.41 -3.68 -18.03
CA ILE A 520 -40.56 -3.71 -16.84
C ILE A 520 -41.11 -4.72 -15.83
N LYS A 521 -42.42 -4.68 -15.56
CA LYS A 521 -43.10 -5.61 -14.65
C LYS A 521 -42.93 -7.06 -15.11
N ASN A 522 -43.21 -7.33 -16.38
CA ASN A 522 -43.10 -8.66 -16.96
C ASN A 522 -41.66 -9.18 -16.96
N THR A 523 -40.69 -8.31 -17.26
CA THR A 523 -39.26 -8.63 -17.24
C THR A 523 -38.78 -9.01 -15.84
N ILE A 524 -39.16 -8.26 -14.80
CA ILE A 524 -38.81 -8.60 -13.41
C ILE A 524 -39.40 -9.96 -13.02
N ALA A 525 -40.64 -10.24 -13.41
CA ALA A 525 -41.28 -11.53 -13.19
C ALA A 525 -40.52 -12.67 -13.89
N TYR A 526 -40.12 -12.47 -15.15
CA TYR A 526 -39.34 -13.43 -15.93
C TYR A 526 -37.97 -13.72 -15.29
N LEU A 527 -37.21 -12.68 -14.96
CA LEU A 527 -35.88 -12.82 -14.34
C LEU A 527 -35.94 -13.58 -13.01
N LYS A 528 -36.94 -13.27 -12.17
CA LYS A 528 -37.15 -13.96 -10.89
C LYS A 528 -37.57 -15.42 -11.09
N LYS A 529 -38.52 -15.68 -11.99
CA LYS A 529 -39.03 -17.03 -12.28
C LYS A 529 -37.88 -17.96 -12.66
N TYR A 530 -36.95 -17.48 -13.49
CA TYR A 530 -35.87 -18.32 -14.01
C TYR A 530 -34.53 -18.16 -13.31
N GLY A 531 -34.38 -17.21 -12.38
CA GLY A 531 -33.21 -17.04 -11.52
C GLY A 531 -32.02 -16.33 -12.18
N PHE A 532 -32.30 -15.44 -13.14
CA PHE A 532 -31.31 -14.56 -13.76
C PHE A 532 -31.01 -13.36 -12.87
N ASP A 533 -29.76 -12.89 -12.91
CA ASP A 533 -29.29 -11.76 -12.10
C ASP A 533 -29.57 -10.41 -12.77
N GLY A 534 -29.96 -10.38 -14.04
CA GLY A 534 -30.23 -9.14 -14.75
C GLY A 534 -30.54 -9.28 -16.24
N LEU A 535 -30.65 -8.12 -16.89
CA LEU A 535 -30.99 -7.94 -18.31
C LEU A 535 -29.88 -7.17 -19.05
N SER A 536 -29.53 -7.59 -20.26
CA SER A 536 -28.78 -6.82 -21.24
C SER A 536 -29.66 -6.51 -22.45
N MET A 537 -29.82 -5.22 -22.77
CA MET A 537 -30.57 -4.77 -23.96
C MET A 537 -29.65 -4.73 -25.17
N ASN A 538 -29.96 -5.46 -26.24
CA ASN A 538 -29.16 -5.52 -27.46
C ASN A 538 -29.98 -5.16 -28.71
N TRP A 539 -30.40 -3.89 -28.81
CA TRP A 539 -31.13 -3.37 -29.97
C TRP A 539 -30.16 -2.74 -30.98
N LEU A 540 -30.04 -3.32 -32.16
CA LEU A 540 -29.18 -2.85 -33.26
C LEU A 540 -30.06 -2.52 -34.48
N TYR A 541 -30.65 -1.33 -34.61
CA TYR A 541 -30.44 -0.11 -33.81
C TYR A 541 -31.76 0.66 -33.64
N PRO A 542 -32.01 1.31 -32.49
CA PRO A 542 -33.08 2.30 -32.38
C PRO A 542 -32.88 3.40 -33.42
N VAL A 543 -33.96 3.95 -34.02
CA VAL A 543 -33.94 4.92 -35.13
C VAL A 543 -33.39 4.36 -36.45
N CYS A 544 -32.21 3.74 -36.42
CA CYS A 544 -31.52 3.22 -37.60
C CYS A 544 -31.82 1.75 -37.87
N TRP A 545 -33.09 1.44 -38.15
CA TRP A 545 -33.54 0.06 -38.38
C TRP A 545 -32.77 -0.56 -39.55
N SER A 546 -32.16 -1.72 -39.30
CA SER A 546 -31.28 -2.43 -40.25
C SER A 546 -30.12 -1.57 -40.79
N GLY A 547 -29.70 -0.55 -40.04
CA GLY A 547 -28.66 0.40 -40.43
C GLY A 547 -29.16 1.60 -41.25
N ASN A 548 -30.44 1.66 -41.59
CA ASN A 548 -31.05 2.81 -42.26
C ASN A 548 -31.66 3.78 -41.23
N CYS A 549 -31.02 4.94 -41.04
CA CYS A 549 -31.43 5.96 -40.08
C CYS A 549 -32.68 6.77 -40.46
N THR A 550 -33.35 6.45 -41.57
CA THR A 550 -34.67 7.00 -41.91
C THR A 550 -35.81 5.98 -41.78
N ALA A 551 -35.49 4.71 -41.50
CA ALA A 551 -36.47 3.63 -41.46
C ALA A 551 -37.24 3.57 -40.13
N GLY A 552 -36.62 3.97 -39.02
CA GLY A 552 -37.25 4.02 -37.70
C GLY A 552 -37.63 5.45 -37.26
N PRO A 553 -38.58 5.59 -36.33
CA PRO A 553 -38.96 6.90 -35.81
C PRO A 553 -37.84 7.50 -34.96
N THR A 554 -37.59 8.80 -35.11
CA THR A 554 -36.57 9.53 -34.32
C THR A 554 -36.85 9.51 -32.81
N SER A 555 -38.11 9.28 -32.43
CA SER A 555 -38.54 9.12 -31.03
C SER A 555 -37.99 7.86 -30.37
N ASP A 556 -37.51 6.86 -31.12
CA ASP A 556 -36.89 5.64 -30.59
C ASP A 556 -35.72 5.95 -29.65
N ASN A 557 -34.84 6.88 -30.04
CA ASN A 557 -33.64 7.23 -29.26
C ASN A 557 -34.00 7.73 -27.83
N PRO A 558 -34.75 8.84 -27.66
CA PRO A 558 -35.10 9.32 -26.33
C PRO A 558 -36.03 8.36 -25.56
N ASN A 559 -36.91 7.60 -26.25
CA ASN A 559 -37.78 6.64 -25.59
C ASN A 559 -37.01 5.41 -25.09
N PHE A 560 -35.95 4.98 -25.80
CA PHE A 560 -35.05 3.94 -25.32
C PHE A 560 -34.26 4.42 -24.09
N GLY A 561 -33.77 5.67 -24.08
CA GLY A 561 -33.16 6.30 -22.91
C GLY A 561 -34.09 6.33 -21.68
N LYS A 562 -35.38 6.66 -21.89
CA LYS A 562 -36.42 6.61 -20.85
C LYS A 562 -36.62 5.20 -20.31
N LEU A 563 -36.76 4.20 -21.20
CA LEU A 563 -36.88 2.80 -20.78
C LEU A 563 -35.71 2.37 -19.90
N MET A 564 -34.47 2.67 -20.31
CA MET A 564 -33.27 2.29 -19.56
C MET A 564 -33.26 2.92 -18.16
N THR A 565 -33.68 4.18 -18.05
CA THR A 565 -33.81 4.89 -16.77
C THR A 565 -34.88 4.26 -15.87
N GLU A 566 -36.07 3.97 -16.42
CA GLU A 566 -37.18 3.34 -15.70
C GLU A 566 -36.83 1.90 -15.25
N LEU A 567 -36.17 1.11 -16.11
CA LEU A 567 -35.62 -0.21 -15.77
C LEU A 567 -34.65 -0.11 -14.60
N ARG A 568 -33.71 0.86 -14.62
CA ARG A 568 -32.74 1.05 -13.54
C ARG A 568 -33.42 1.32 -12.21
N GLN A 569 -34.42 2.21 -12.21
CA GLN A 569 -35.20 2.55 -11.02
C GLN A 569 -35.93 1.33 -10.47
N ALA A 570 -36.59 0.55 -11.34
CA ALA A 570 -37.32 -0.64 -10.94
C ALA A 570 -36.40 -1.78 -10.44
N PHE A 571 -35.23 -1.94 -11.07
CA PHE A 571 -34.23 -2.96 -10.72
C PHE A 571 -33.54 -2.65 -9.39
N ASN A 572 -33.33 -1.36 -9.07
CA ASN A 572 -32.82 -0.92 -7.77
C ASN A 572 -33.74 -1.27 -6.60
N LYS A 573 -35.05 -1.35 -6.84
CA LYS A 573 -36.05 -1.72 -5.82
C LYS A 573 -36.09 -3.23 -5.51
N GLN A 574 -35.43 -4.07 -6.32
CA GLN A 574 -35.43 -5.52 -6.10
C GLN A 574 -34.41 -5.94 -5.05
N LYS A 575 -34.71 -7.03 -4.32
CA LYS A 575 -33.78 -7.67 -3.36
C LYS A 575 -33.62 -9.15 -3.71
N PRO A 576 -32.42 -9.62 -4.12
CA PRO A 576 -31.22 -8.82 -4.43
C PRO A 576 -31.44 -7.87 -5.63
N ARG A 577 -30.64 -6.81 -5.71
CA ARG A 577 -30.68 -5.85 -6.82
C ARG A 577 -30.41 -6.55 -8.16
N LEU A 578 -31.28 -6.31 -9.15
CA LEU A 578 -31.07 -6.81 -10.52
C LEU A 578 -30.07 -5.95 -11.29
N LEU A 579 -29.25 -6.59 -12.13
CA LEU A 579 -28.26 -5.94 -12.99
C LEU A 579 -28.91 -5.47 -14.31
N LEU A 580 -28.43 -4.35 -14.83
CA LEU A 580 -28.85 -3.79 -16.11
C LEU A 580 -27.62 -3.49 -16.97
N SER A 581 -27.60 -4.00 -18.19
CA SER A 581 -26.56 -3.78 -19.19
C SER A 581 -27.19 -3.35 -20.51
N ALA A 582 -26.40 -2.76 -21.39
CA ALA A 582 -26.73 -2.63 -22.80
C ALA A 582 -25.56 -3.15 -23.65
N THR A 583 -25.88 -3.80 -24.76
CA THR A 583 -24.95 -4.26 -25.77
C THR A 583 -25.21 -3.47 -27.04
N ILE A 584 -24.29 -2.60 -27.42
CA ILE A 584 -24.44 -1.66 -28.54
C ILE A 584 -23.31 -1.85 -29.54
N ALA A 585 -23.48 -1.43 -30.79
CA ALA A 585 -22.39 -1.52 -31.76
C ALA A 585 -21.28 -0.50 -31.47
N GLY A 586 -20.10 -0.69 -32.04
CA GLY A 586 -19.09 0.36 -32.11
C GLY A 586 -19.57 1.59 -32.87
N SER A 587 -18.91 2.72 -32.64
CA SER A 587 -19.18 4.00 -33.30
C SER A 587 -17.96 4.41 -34.11
N TYR A 588 -18.21 4.85 -35.34
CA TYR A 588 -17.26 5.52 -36.21
C TYR A 588 -17.99 6.72 -36.82
N THR A 589 -17.27 7.71 -37.33
CA THR A 589 -17.87 8.93 -37.89
C THR A 589 -18.93 8.59 -38.94
N GLY A 590 -20.18 8.99 -38.69
CA GLY A 590 -21.32 8.73 -39.59
C GLY A 590 -21.96 7.35 -39.43
N SER A 591 -21.62 6.62 -38.37
CA SER A 591 -22.21 5.31 -38.06
C SER A 591 -23.66 5.43 -37.56
N PRO A 592 -24.51 4.40 -37.75
CA PRO A 592 -25.85 4.35 -37.17
C PRO A 592 -25.88 4.61 -35.65
N SER A 593 -24.83 4.15 -34.95
CA SER A 593 -24.63 4.34 -33.52
C SER A 593 -24.64 5.80 -33.06
N ASP A 594 -24.29 6.74 -33.94
CA ASP A 594 -24.23 8.17 -33.59
C ASP A 594 -25.61 8.78 -33.39
N LYS A 595 -26.63 8.26 -34.09
CA LYS A 595 -28.03 8.72 -34.03
C LYS A 595 -28.92 7.81 -33.21
N ALA A 596 -28.51 6.56 -32.99
CA ALA A 596 -29.38 5.53 -32.42
C ALA A 596 -29.55 5.58 -30.89
N TYR A 597 -28.59 6.14 -30.15
CA TYR A 597 -28.54 5.96 -28.69
C TYR A 597 -28.41 7.28 -27.93
N ASP A 598 -29.25 7.46 -26.90
CA ASP A 598 -29.02 8.47 -25.85
C ASP A 598 -27.96 7.95 -24.87
N LEU A 599 -26.70 8.24 -25.17
CA LEU A 599 -25.57 7.77 -24.36
C LEU A 599 -25.55 8.36 -22.96
N THR A 600 -26.14 9.54 -22.76
CA THR A 600 -26.23 10.17 -21.43
C THR A 600 -27.19 9.39 -20.54
N ALA A 601 -28.39 9.10 -21.04
CA ALA A 601 -29.38 8.32 -20.29
C ALA A 601 -28.89 6.87 -20.08
N ILE A 602 -28.39 6.22 -21.14
CA ILE A 602 -27.94 4.83 -21.09
C ILE A 602 -26.76 4.67 -20.13
N SER A 603 -25.72 5.51 -20.24
CA SER A 603 -24.53 5.41 -19.39
C SER A 603 -24.84 5.63 -17.90
N LYS A 604 -25.82 6.47 -17.57
CA LYS A 604 -26.31 6.65 -16.19
C LYS A 604 -27.10 5.43 -15.70
N ALA A 605 -27.92 4.83 -16.58
CA ALA A 605 -28.78 3.70 -16.23
C ALA A 605 -28.02 2.38 -16.06
N VAL A 606 -27.05 2.04 -16.91
CA VAL A 606 -26.45 0.70 -16.90
C VAL A 606 -25.39 0.49 -15.82
N ASP A 607 -25.24 -0.75 -15.37
CA ASP A 607 -24.12 -1.24 -14.55
C ASP A 607 -22.82 -1.28 -15.38
N TYR A 608 -22.93 -1.66 -16.65
CA TYR A 608 -21.87 -1.66 -17.66
C TYR A 608 -22.47 -1.64 -19.07
N LEU A 609 -21.67 -1.20 -20.04
CA LEU A 609 -22.00 -1.07 -21.45
C LEU A 609 -21.05 -1.96 -22.27
N THR A 610 -21.58 -2.93 -23.00
CA THR A 610 -20.80 -3.80 -23.88
C THR A 610 -20.80 -3.21 -25.29
N ILE A 611 -19.63 -2.88 -25.83
CA ILE A 611 -19.48 -2.29 -27.17
C ILE A 611 -18.97 -3.35 -28.12
N ILE A 612 -19.73 -3.65 -29.18
CA ILE A 612 -19.33 -4.61 -30.23
C ILE A 612 -18.24 -3.96 -31.09
N ALA A 613 -16.98 -4.28 -30.78
CA ALA A 613 -15.79 -3.64 -31.36
C ALA A 613 -15.11 -4.53 -32.42
N TYR A 614 -15.93 -5.13 -33.28
CA TYR A 614 -15.52 -6.01 -34.37
C TYR A 614 -16.52 -5.95 -35.53
N GLY A 615 -16.09 -6.31 -36.74
CA GLY A 615 -16.87 -6.24 -37.97
C GLY A 615 -16.28 -5.29 -39.01
N ALA A 616 -17.00 -5.07 -40.11
CA ALA A 616 -16.56 -4.22 -41.22
C ALA A 616 -17.40 -2.96 -41.35
N THR A 617 -16.76 -1.81 -41.60
CA THR A 617 -17.46 -0.57 -41.99
C THR A 617 -17.92 -0.63 -43.46
N PRO A 618 -18.88 0.20 -43.90
CA PRO A 618 -19.22 0.35 -45.31
C PRO A 618 -18.01 0.70 -46.19
N ALA A 619 -17.09 1.56 -45.70
CA ALA A 619 -15.88 1.92 -46.42
C ALA A 619 -14.93 0.71 -46.61
N MET A 620 -14.77 -0.13 -45.58
CA MET A 620 -13.97 -1.35 -45.67
C MET A 620 -14.56 -2.35 -46.68
N ARG A 621 -15.89 -2.45 -46.75
CA ARG A 621 -16.57 -3.28 -47.77
C ARG A 621 -16.43 -2.68 -49.17
N ALA A 622 -16.54 -1.36 -49.30
CA ALA A 622 -16.41 -0.66 -50.59
C ALA A 622 -14.99 -0.71 -51.17
N ALA A 623 -13.97 -0.78 -50.30
CA ALA A 623 -12.57 -0.85 -50.71
C ALA A 623 -12.22 -2.13 -51.51
N LYS A 624 -13.04 -3.19 -51.43
CA LYS A 624 -12.78 -4.49 -52.08
C LYS A 624 -11.36 -5.02 -51.84
N THR A 625 -10.86 -4.84 -50.63
CA THR A 625 -9.56 -5.36 -50.19
C THR A 625 -9.69 -6.21 -48.93
N ALA A 626 -8.68 -7.02 -48.62
CA ALA A 626 -8.60 -7.80 -47.39
C ALA A 626 -8.42 -6.86 -46.18
N PHE A 627 -9.10 -7.13 -45.07
CA PHE A 627 -9.09 -6.29 -43.87
C PHE A 627 -9.16 -7.13 -42.59
N HIS A 628 -8.75 -6.54 -41.47
CA HIS A 628 -8.91 -7.18 -40.17
C HIS A 628 -10.37 -7.14 -39.70
N TRP A 629 -10.93 -8.31 -39.35
CA TRP A 629 -12.28 -8.42 -38.78
C TRP A 629 -12.38 -7.88 -37.35
N SER A 630 -11.30 -8.03 -36.58
CA SER A 630 -11.13 -7.47 -35.26
C SER A 630 -9.65 -7.27 -35.00
N ASN A 631 -9.27 -6.08 -34.56
CA ASN A 631 -7.94 -5.80 -34.03
C ASN A 631 -8.04 -4.67 -32.97
N MET A 632 -6.96 -4.46 -32.24
CA MET A 632 -6.94 -3.49 -31.14
C MET A 632 -7.08 -2.03 -31.61
N VAL A 633 -6.55 -1.68 -32.78
CA VAL A 633 -6.65 -0.33 -33.35
C VAL A 633 -8.09 -0.02 -33.74
N LEU A 634 -8.76 -0.96 -34.40
CA LEU A 634 -10.18 -0.89 -34.75
C LEU A 634 -11.03 -0.83 -33.47
N ALA A 635 -10.74 -1.67 -32.48
CA ALA A 635 -11.49 -1.66 -31.23
C ALA A 635 -11.34 -0.33 -30.48
N TYR A 636 -10.13 0.25 -30.44
CA TYR A 636 -9.90 1.58 -29.89
C TYR A 636 -10.72 2.64 -30.63
N ASN A 637 -10.60 2.68 -31.96
CA ASN A 637 -11.32 3.65 -32.80
C ASN A 637 -12.83 3.55 -32.68
N TRP A 638 -13.37 2.35 -32.39
CA TRP A 638 -14.81 2.12 -32.29
C TRP A 638 -15.38 2.39 -30.90
N VAL A 639 -14.53 2.43 -29.88
CA VAL A 639 -14.88 2.69 -28.48
C VAL A 639 -14.63 4.15 -28.12
N GLN A 640 -13.57 4.77 -28.66
CA GLN A 640 -13.16 6.13 -28.32
C GLN A 640 -14.29 7.17 -28.49
N PRO A 641 -15.14 7.13 -29.55
CA PRO A 641 -16.24 8.07 -29.69
C PRO A 641 -17.31 8.01 -28.58
N TYR A 642 -17.40 6.89 -27.85
CA TYR A 642 -18.27 6.80 -26.66
C TYR A 642 -17.65 7.49 -25.46
N ILE A 643 -16.33 7.35 -25.29
CA ILE A 643 -15.57 8.00 -24.22
C ILE A 643 -15.62 9.52 -24.42
N ASP A 644 -15.40 9.98 -25.65
CA ASP A 644 -15.41 11.41 -26.00
C ASP A 644 -16.80 12.04 -25.78
N ARG A 645 -17.87 11.24 -25.94
CA ARG A 645 -19.25 11.64 -25.63
C ARG A 645 -19.65 11.42 -24.16
N GLY A 646 -18.68 11.22 -23.27
CA GLY A 646 -18.88 11.23 -21.82
C GLY A 646 -19.29 9.89 -21.19
N VAL A 647 -19.21 8.77 -21.91
CA VAL A 647 -19.42 7.44 -21.30
C VAL A 647 -18.23 7.12 -20.39
N PRO A 648 -18.45 6.84 -19.09
CA PRO A 648 -17.36 6.55 -18.17
C PRO A 648 -16.58 5.30 -18.59
N LYS A 649 -15.26 5.42 -18.75
CA LYS A 649 -14.35 4.30 -19.10
C LYS A 649 -14.57 3.05 -18.23
N ALA A 650 -14.81 3.24 -16.93
CA ALA A 650 -15.04 2.15 -15.97
C ALA A 650 -16.35 1.34 -16.21
N LYS A 651 -17.27 1.86 -17.02
CA LYS A 651 -18.50 1.16 -17.41
C LYS A 651 -18.36 0.44 -18.76
N ILE A 652 -17.31 0.68 -19.53
CA ILE A 652 -17.15 0.11 -20.87
C ILE A 652 -16.56 -1.31 -20.77
N VAL A 653 -17.20 -2.24 -21.49
CA VAL A 653 -16.70 -3.58 -21.79
C VAL A 653 -16.48 -3.66 -23.29
N VAL A 654 -15.24 -3.90 -23.71
CA VAL A 654 -14.88 -4.02 -25.13
C VAL A 654 -15.23 -5.43 -25.61
N GLY A 655 -16.09 -5.52 -26.63
CA GLY A 655 -16.48 -6.78 -27.26
C GLY A 655 -15.41 -7.25 -28.25
N LEU A 656 -15.07 -8.54 -28.19
CA LEU A 656 -14.12 -9.20 -29.07
C LEU A 656 -14.81 -10.38 -29.77
N SER A 657 -14.39 -10.71 -31.00
CA SER A 657 -14.97 -11.82 -31.78
C SER A 657 -14.13 -13.10 -31.65
N PHE A 658 -14.79 -14.25 -31.48
CA PHE A 658 -14.17 -15.59 -31.61
C PHE A 658 -14.51 -16.25 -32.96
N TYR A 659 -14.71 -15.41 -33.97
CA TYR A 659 -14.88 -15.79 -35.36
C TYR A 659 -14.24 -14.70 -36.23
N GLY A 660 -13.83 -15.09 -37.44
CA GLY A 660 -13.35 -14.20 -38.50
C GLY A 660 -14.24 -14.26 -39.73
N ILE A 661 -14.03 -13.35 -40.67
CA ILE A 661 -14.62 -13.39 -42.00
C ILE A 661 -13.68 -14.10 -42.98
N VAL A 662 -14.24 -14.86 -43.91
CA VAL A 662 -13.52 -15.49 -45.01
C VAL A 662 -13.64 -14.61 -46.24
N LEU A 663 -12.51 -14.22 -46.82
CA LEU A 663 -12.45 -13.39 -48.01
C LEU A 663 -11.68 -14.14 -49.10
N THR A 664 -12.14 -14.03 -50.34
CA THR A 664 -11.46 -14.61 -51.50
C THR A 664 -10.52 -13.57 -52.10
N LEU A 665 -9.21 -13.82 -52.02
CA LEU A 665 -8.20 -12.96 -52.64
C LEU A 665 -8.32 -13.01 -54.17
N LYS A 666 -8.13 -11.87 -54.84
CA LYS A 666 -8.07 -11.79 -56.30
C LYS A 666 -6.80 -12.44 -56.84
N ASP A 667 -5.70 -12.30 -56.10
CA ASP A 667 -4.42 -12.97 -56.35
C ASP A 667 -4.00 -13.73 -55.08
N PRO A 668 -3.95 -15.08 -55.11
CA PRO A 668 -3.61 -15.89 -53.94
C PRO A 668 -2.16 -15.69 -53.45
N THR A 669 -1.29 -15.06 -54.25
CA THR A 669 0.07 -14.69 -53.83
C THR A 669 0.10 -13.41 -52.99
N GLN A 670 -0.94 -12.57 -53.05
CA GLN A 670 -1.06 -11.33 -52.28
C GLN A 670 -1.85 -11.56 -50.98
N HIS A 671 -1.22 -12.17 -49.99
CA HIS A 671 -1.88 -12.67 -48.78
C HIS A 671 -1.81 -11.69 -47.58
N ILE A 672 -1.54 -10.41 -47.85
CA ILE A 672 -1.48 -9.33 -46.85
C ILE A 672 -2.81 -8.58 -46.70
N VAL A 673 -2.98 -7.89 -45.57
CA VAL A 673 -4.07 -6.91 -45.40
C VAL A 673 -3.91 -5.77 -46.40
N GLY A 674 -5.01 -5.39 -47.05
CA GLY A 674 -5.04 -4.45 -48.16
C GLY A 674 -5.00 -5.10 -49.55
N ALA A 675 -4.78 -6.42 -49.65
CA ALA A 675 -4.79 -7.11 -50.94
C ALA A 675 -6.19 -7.12 -51.59
N PRO A 676 -6.31 -6.97 -52.92
CA PRO A 676 -7.61 -6.99 -53.60
C PRO A 676 -8.36 -8.31 -53.40
N ILE A 677 -9.67 -8.24 -53.19
CA ILE A 677 -10.56 -9.41 -53.04
C ILE A 677 -11.62 -9.45 -54.15
N THR A 678 -12.07 -10.66 -54.50
CA THR A 678 -13.22 -10.86 -55.42
C THR A 678 -14.55 -10.89 -54.66
N GLY A 679 -14.52 -11.16 -53.36
CA GLY A 679 -15.70 -11.15 -52.50
C GLY A 679 -15.50 -11.96 -51.23
N VAL A 680 -16.63 -12.33 -50.62
CA VAL A 680 -16.67 -13.25 -49.49
C VAL A 680 -16.35 -14.67 -49.97
N GLY A 681 -15.50 -15.37 -49.23
CA GLY A 681 -15.11 -16.76 -49.52
C GLY A 681 -15.84 -17.78 -48.67
N ASN A 682 -15.56 -19.06 -48.94
CA ASN A 682 -16.08 -20.21 -48.20
C ASN A 682 -14.93 -20.99 -47.55
N THR A 683 -15.21 -21.65 -46.43
CA THR A 683 -14.29 -22.64 -45.86
C THR A 683 -14.55 -24.04 -46.46
N PRO A 684 -13.57 -24.96 -46.37
CA PRO A 684 -13.75 -26.36 -46.73
C PRO A 684 -14.85 -27.11 -45.95
N ALA A 685 -15.33 -26.57 -44.81
CA ALA A 685 -16.32 -27.21 -43.95
C ALA A 685 -17.79 -26.91 -44.33
N GLY A 686 -18.03 -26.03 -45.31
CA GLY A 686 -19.37 -25.72 -45.83
C GLY A 686 -19.73 -24.24 -45.78
N ALA A 687 -20.64 -23.83 -46.67
CA ALA A 687 -20.94 -22.46 -47.06
C ALA A 687 -21.21 -21.49 -45.89
N GLY A 688 -20.39 -20.44 -45.79
CA GLY A 688 -20.55 -19.41 -44.79
C GLY A 688 -19.41 -18.38 -44.86
N SER A 689 -19.76 -17.10 -44.80
CA SER A 689 -18.80 -15.98 -44.77
C SER A 689 -17.88 -16.00 -43.56
N MET A 690 -18.15 -16.84 -42.55
CA MET A 690 -17.57 -16.74 -41.22
C MET A 690 -16.93 -18.07 -40.84
N ALA A 691 -15.70 -18.00 -40.34
CA ALA A 691 -15.00 -19.14 -39.77
C ALA A 691 -14.89 -18.94 -38.25
N ASN A 692 -15.38 -19.88 -37.45
CA ASN A 692 -15.23 -19.80 -36.00
C ASN A 692 -13.79 -20.12 -35.58
N TYR A 693 -13.39 -19.75 -34.37
CA TYR A 693 -12.01 -19.92 -33.91
C TYR A 693 -11.49 -21.37 -33.98
N THR A 694 -12.32 -22.36 -33.65
CA THR A 694 -11.96 -23.79 -33.70
C THR A 694 -11.70 -24.23 -35.13
N GLU A 695 -12.57 -23.81 -36.05
CA GLU A 695 -12.44 -24.07 -37.48
C GLU A 695 -11.18 -23.42 -38.07
N ILE A 696 -10.91 -22.14 -37.76
CA ILE A 696 -9.67 -21.46 -38.18
C ILE A 696 -8.45 -22.24 -37.68
N CYS A 697 -8.53 -22.78 -36.46
CA CYS A 697 -7.45 -23.57 -35.90
C CYS A 697 -7.21 -24.89 -36.62
N ASP A 698 -8.27 -25.58 -37.03
CA ASP A 698 -8.15 -26.79 -37.83
C ASP A 698 -7.63 -26.48 -39.24
N LEU A 699 -8.05 -25.35 -39.83
CA LEU A 699 -7.57 -24.92 -41.14
C LEU A 699 -6.06 -24.65 -41.14
N VAL A 700 -5.56 -23.94 -40.11
CA VAL A 700 -4.12 -23.64 -39.95
C VAL A 700 -3.30 -24.88 -39.61
N LYS A 701 -3.80 -25.77 -38.75
CA LYS A 701 -3.04 -26.97 -38.33
C LYS A 701 -3.04 -28.08 -39.38
N ASN A 702 -4.19 -28.34 -39.99
CA ASN A 702 -4.44 -29.61 -40.67
C ASN A 702 -4.75 -29.45 -42.17
N LYS A 703 -4.99 -28.22 -42.66
CA LYS A 703 -5.43 -27.99 -44.05
C LYS A 703 -4.53 -26.99 -44.82
N GLY A 704 -3.32 -26.74 -44.32
CA GLY A 704 -2.29 -25.98 -45.05
C GLY A 704 -2.52 -24.47 -45.13
N TRP A 705 -3.41 -23.89 -44.32
CA TRP A 705 -3.60 -22.44 -44.29
C TRP A 705 -2.43 -21.75 -43.57
N ILE A 706 -1.88 -20.72 -44.19
CA ILE A 706 -0.72 -19.98 -43.67
C ILE A 706 -1.19 -18.87 -42.74
N LYS A 707 -0.56 -18.80 -41.55
CA LYS A 707 -0.70 -17.66 -40.65
C LYS A 707 0.34 -16.61 -41.02
N GLU A 708 -0.07 -15.50 -41.60
CA GLU A 708 0.78 -14.31 -41.70
C GLU A 708 0.57 -13.35 -40.53
N THR A 709 1.67 -12.77 -40.07
CA THR A 709 1.70 -11.69 -39.07
C THR A 709 2.52 -10.56 -39.65
N ASN A 710 1.95 -9.36 -39.72
CA ASN A 710 2.69 -8.17 -40.13
C ASN A 710 3.87 -7.95 -39.18
N LYS A 711 5.04 -7.53 -39.67
CA LYS A 711 6.29 -7.40 -38.86
C LYS A 711 6.16 -6.43 -37.67
N ASN A 712 5.14 -5.56 -37.69
CA ASN A 712 4.82 -4.61 -36.63
C ASN A 712 3.73 -5.09 -35.65
N GLU A 713 3.17 -6.29 -35.85
CA GLU A 713 2.13 -6.87 -34.99
C GLU A 713 2.66 -8.12 -34.25
N ARG A 714 2.63 -8.09 -32.91
CA ARG A 714 3.13 -9.20 -32.08
C ARG A 714 2.18 -10.42 -32.14
N PRO A 715 2.71 -11.66 -32.03
CA PRO A 715 2.00 -12.86 -32.46
C PRO A 715 1.17 -13.47 -31.33
N ASN A 716 -0.16 -13.54 -31.44
CA ASN A 716 -0.98 -14.24 -30.43
C ASN A 716 -2.09 -15.15 -30.99
N PHE A 717 -1.98 -15.61 -32.23
CA PHE A 717 -2.80 -16.76 -32.66
C PHE A 717 -2.15 -18.07 -32.18
N GLN A 718 -2.69 -18.66 -31.10
CA GLN A 718 -2.31 -19.98 -30.58
C GLN A 718 -3.52 -20.90 -30.50
N CYS A 719 -3.57 -21.92 -31.35
CA CYS A 719 -4.61 -22.93 -31.32
C CYS A 719 -4.45 -23.89 -30.12
N SER A 720 -4.91 -23.44 -28.96
CA SER A 720 -4.90 -24.20 -27.71
C SER A 720 -6.31 -24.70 -27.37
N ALA A 721 -6.41 -25.88 -26.76
CA ALA A 721 -7.67 -26.50 -26.33
C ALA A 721 -8.36 -25.76 -25.16
N ARG A 722 -7.79 -24.66 -24.66
CA ARG A 722 -8.39 -23.78 -23.65
C ARG A 722 -8.42 -22.35 -24.17
N LEU A 723 -9.59 -21.74 -24.03
CA LEU A 723 -9.85 -20.36 -24.44
C LEU A 723 -8.97 -19.40 -23.59
N THR A 724 -7.80 -19.06 -24.10
CA THR A 724 -6.87 -18.13 -23.47
C THR A 724 -7.07 -16.78 -24.15
N MET A 725 -7.88 -15.89 -23.55
CA MET A 725 -8.07 -14.54 -24.06
C MET A 725 -6.78 -13.73 -23.87
N TYR A 726 -6.10 -13.44 -24.97
CA TYR A 726 -4.94 -12.56 -25.00
C TYR A 726 -5.41 -11.10 -25.07
N PHE A 727 -5.42 -10.40 -23.93
CA PHE A 727 -5.48 -8.94 -23.93
C PHE A 727 -4.05 -8.42 -24.07
N SER A 728 -3.62 -8.08 -25.29
CA SER A 728 -2.51 -7.15 -25.45
C SER A 728 -3.05 -5.76 -25.20
N THR A 729 -2.75 -5.14 -24.06
CA THR A 729 -2.77 -3.68 -23.99
C THR A 729 -1.60 -3.16 -24.82
N LEU A 730 -1.79 -2.04 -25.52
CA LEU A 730 -0.73 -1.23 -26.12
C LEU A 730 0.21 -0.71 -25.04
N GLU A 731 1.07 -1.59 -24.50
CA GLU A 731 2.27 -1.26 -23.74
C GLU A 731 3.06 -2.56 -23.53
N LYS A 732 4.38 -2.47 -23.68
CA LYS A 732 5.31 -3.60 -23.85
C LYS A 732 5.12 -4.70 -22.78
N GLY A 733 4.68 -5.89 -23.23
CA GLY A 733 5.25 -7.18 -22.80
C GLY A 733 4.93 -7.73 -21.41
N SER A 734 3.66 -7.76 -20.99
CA SER A 734 3.24 -8.61 -19.86
C SER A 734 2.11 -9.56 -20.28
N GLN A 735 2.36 -10.87 -20.22
CA GLN A 735 1.32 -11.89 -20.34
C GLN A 735 0.30 -11.70 -19.20
N LEU A 736 -0.93 -11.31 -19.52
CA LEU A 736 -2.01 -11.22 -18.55
C LEU A 736 -2.51 -12.64 -18.22
N THR A 737 -1.92 -13.25 -17.21
CA THR A 737 -2.44 -14.49 -16.63
C THR A 737 -3.59 -14.11 -15.71
N LEU A 738 -4.82 -14.51 -16.06
CA LEU A 738 -6.00 -14.29 -15.22
C LEU A 738 -5.84 -15.15 -13.95
N SER A 739 -5.29 -14.57 -12.88
CA SER A 739 -5.21 -15.23 -11.58
C SER A 739 -6.62 -15.34 -11.01
N VAL A 740 -7.26 -16.50 -11.22
CA VAL A 740 -8.30 -16.98 -10.30
C VAL A 740 -7.70 -16.84 -8.90
N SER A 741 -8.42 -16.24 -7.96
CA SER A 741 -8.02 -16.30 -6.55
C SER A 741 -8.20 -17.75 -6.09
N VAL A 742 -7.21 -18.57 -6.43
CA VAL A 742 -7.05 -19.92 -5.90
C VAL A 742 -6.84 -19.71 -4.40
N CYS A 743 -7.62 -20.40 -3.56
CA CYS A 743 -7.29 -20.48 -2.15
C CYS A 743 -5.92 -21.17 -2.04
N MET A 744 -4.86 -20.37 -1.99
CA MET A 744 -3.50 -20.84 -1.89
C MET A 744 -3.38 -21.73 -0.67
N ARG A 745 -2.66 -22.85 -0.79
CA ARG A 745 -2.42 -23.77 0.31
C ARG A 745 -0.97 -23.69 0.76
N VAL A 746 -0.75 -23.77 2.06
CA VAL A 746 0.57 -24.07 2.64
C VAL A 746 0.41 -25.39 3.37
N ILE A 747 0.93 -26.45 2.75
CA ILE A 747 0.90 -27.81 3.28
C ILE A 747 2.19 -28.05 4.02
N CYS A 748 2.10 -28.29 5.31
CA CYS A 748 3.24 -28.54 6.17
C CYS A 748 3.38 -30.05 6.37
N PHE A 749 4.41 -30.65 5.79
CA PHE A 749 4.65 -32.09 5.91
C PHE A 749 5.30 -32.38 7.26
N TYR A 750 4.67 -33.23 8.05
CA TYR A 750 5.08 -33.58 9.42
C TYR A 750 5.17 -35.10 9.55
N PRO A 751 6.38 -35.67 9.49
CA PRO A 751 6.57 -37.08 9.80
C PRO A 751 6.47 -37.36 11.30
N GLU A 752 5.98 -38.53 11.65
CA GLU A 752 5.75 -39.00 13.02
C GLU A 752 7.04 -39.04 13.82
N TYR A 753 8.15 -39.47 13.20
CA TYR A 753 9.46 -39.53 13.86
C TYR A 753 9.98 -38.14 14.28
N ARG A 754 9.40 -37.04 13.77
CA ARG A 754 9.72 -35.67 14.22
C ARG A 754 9.02 -35.28 15.52
N PHE A 755 8.19 -36.14 16.10
CA PHE A 755 7.46 -35.85 17.33
C PHE A 755 8.40 -35.53 18.51
N VAL A 756 9.52 -36.24 18.61
CA VAL A 756 10.44 -36.10 19.73
C VAL A 756 11.21 -34.78 19.66
N ASP A 757 11.71 -34.41 18.48
CA ASP A 757 12.50 -33.20 18.33
C ASP A 757 11.65 -31.96 18.02
N LEU A 758 10.50 -32.10 17.34
CA LEU A 758 9.52 -31.03 17.08
C LEU A 758 8.12 -31.40 17.63
N PRO A 759 7.87 -31.32 18.95
CA PRO A 759 6.55 -31.57 19.49
C PRO A 759 5.49 -30.60 18.89
N PRO A 760 4.24 -31.03 18.62
CA PRO A 760 3.21 -30.17 18.03
C PRO A 760 2.94 -28.89 18.82
N LYS A 761 3.07 -28.90 20.16
CA LYS A 761 2.92 -27.69 20.99
C LYS A 761 3.88 -26.56 20.57
N ASP A 762 5.06 -26.93 20.10
CA ASP A 762 6.15 -26.02 19.73
C ASP A 762 6.02 -25.54 18.28
N PHE A 763 5.09 -26.10 17.51
CA PHE A 763 4.77 -25.66 16.18
C PHE A 763 3.77 -24.50 16.17
N ASP A 764 3.97 -23.52 15.28
CA ASP A 764 3.03 -22.42 15.03
C ASP A 764 2.06 -22.83 13.91
N PRO A 765 0.81 -23.22 14.22
CA PRO A 765 -0.12 -23.72 13.22
C PRO A 765 -0.70 -22.61 12.34
N THR A 766 -0.42 -21.33 12.60
CA THR A 766 -0.89 -20.21 11.77
C THR A 766 -0.09 -20.10 10.46
N LEU A 767 1.10 -20.72 10.41
CA LEU A 767 1.95 -20.70 9.22
C LEU A 767 1.45 -21.63 8.11
N CYS A 768 0.48 -22.52 8.40
CA CYS A 768 0.02 -23.56 7.49
C CYS A 768 -1.50 -23.57 7.35
N THR A 769 -1.97 -24.01 6.18
CA THR A 769 -3.40 -24.30 5.96
C THR A 769 -3.70 -25.78 6.13
N HIS A 770 -2.74 -26.65 5.83
CA HIS A 770 -2.83 -28.09 6.02
C HIS A 770 -1.59 -28.62 6.72
N ILE A 771 -1.75 -29.64 7.56
CA ILE A 771 -0.66 -30.50 8.02
C ILE A 771 -0.86 -31.88 7.39
N HIS A 772 0.16 -32.37 6.70
CA HIS A 772 0.23 -33.74 6.19
C HIS A 772 0.99 -34.57 7.20
N PHE A 773 0.25 -35.37 7.97
CA PHE A 773 0.79 -36.21 9.03
C PHE A 773 1.16 -37.58 8.47
N ALA A 774 2.46 -37.86 8.41
CA ALA A 774 3.04 -39.00 7.73
C ALA A 774 3.88 -39.86 8.69
N PHE A 775 4.11 -41.16 8.47
CA PHE A 775 3.49 -42.00 7.46
C PHE A 775 2.52 -42.97 8.13
N HIS A 776 1.54 -43.42 7.37
CA HIS A 776 0.66 -44.51 7.74
C HIS A 776 0.81 -45.61 6.69
N TRP A 777 0.76 -46.86 7.15
CA TRP A 777 0.81 -48.04 6.31
C TRP A 777 -0.58 -48.66 6.14
N LEU A 778 -0.69 -49.63 5.24
CA LEU A 778 -1.93 -50.33 4.94
C LEU A 778 -1.81 -51.80 5.34
N ASP A 779 -2.72 -52.26 6.18
CA ASP A 779 -3.01 -53.69 6.31
C ASP A 779 -4.02 -54.06 5.23
N ALA A 780 -3.56 -54.71 4.17
CA ALA A 780 -4.41 -55.10 3.05
C ALA A 780 -5.36 -56.27 3.40
N THR A 781 -5.02 -57.10 4.41
CA THR A 781 -5.88 -58.21 4.85
C THR A 781 -7.11 -57.68 5.57
N ARG A 782 -6.94 -56.66 6.41
CA ARG A 782 -8.04 -56.01 7.15
C ARG A 782 -8.60 -54.77 6.45
N ASN A 783 -7.95 -54.28 5.39
CA ASN A 783 -8.23 -53.00 4.72
C ASN A 783 -8.29 -51.82 5.70
N VAL A 784 -7.33 -51.75 6.64
CA VAL A 784 -7.25 -50.68 7.65
C VAL A 784 -5.93 -49.93 7.56
N ILE A 785 -5.98 -48.65 7.94
CA ILE A 785 -4.80 -47.81 8.10
C ILE A 785 -4.09 -48.21 9.39
N LEU A 786 -2.79 -48.51 9.28
CA LEU A 786 -1.90 -48.75 10.40
C LEU A 786 -0.97 -47.55 10.58
N ASP A 787 -0.54 -47.34 11.82
CA ASP A 787 0.57 -46.46 12.14
C ASP A 787 1.88 -47.12 11.68
N ALA A 788 2.68 -46.42 10.86
CA ALA A 788 3.85 -47.00 10.20
C ALA A 788 4.97 -47.39 11.18
N HIS A 789 5.01 -46.76 12.36
CA HIS A 789 6.06 -46.99 13.36
C HIS A 789 5.53 -47.70 14.63
N GLY A 790 4.27 -48.16 14.61
CA GLY A 790 3.65 -48.90 15.71
C GLY A 790 3.46 -48.08 16.98
N SER A 791 3.64 -46.77 16.91
CA SER A 791 3.76 -45.89 18.08
C SER A 791 2.63 -44.87 18.17
N ALA A 792 1.43 -45.21 17.71
CA ALA A 792 0.21 -44.40 17.84
C ALA A 792 -0.05 -44.03 19.30
N ARG A 793 0.62 -42.99 19.81
CA ARG A 793 0.34 -42.43 21.14
C ARG A 793 -0.96 -41.66 20.97
N PRO A 794 -2.06 -42.03 21.64
CA PRO A 794 -3.25 -41.18 21.66
C PRO A 794 -2.90 -39.72 22.03
N ALA A 795 -1.85 -39.53 22.83
CA ALA A 795 -1.24 -38.24 23.16
C ALA A 795 -0.73 -37.44 21.93
N LEU A 796 -0.13 -38.08 20.91
CA LEU A 796 0.35 -37.42 19.70
C LEU A 796 -0.82 -36.92 18.84
N TYR A 797 -1.80 -37.78 18.58
CA TYR A 797 -2.98 -37.38 17.81
C TYR A 797 -3.80 -36.31 18.54
N ASN A 798 -3.88 -36.39 19.88
CA ASN A 798 -4.51 -35.35 20.70
C ASN A 798 -3.73 -34.03 20.65
N SER A 799 -2.39 -34.08 20.63
CA SER A 799 -1.54 -32.89 20.51
C SER A 799 -1.65 -32.23 19.13
N LEU A 800 -1.74 -33.02 18.06
CA LEU A 800 -1.98 -32.51 16.71
C LEU A 800 -3.38 -31.89 16.58
N LYS A 801 -4.41 -32.55 17.12
CA LYS A 801 -5.77 -31.98 17.19
C LYS A 801 -5.80 -30.67 17.97
N ALA A 802 -5.04 -30.56 19.05
CA ALA A 802 -4.98 -29.34 19.86
C ALA A 802 -4.48 -28.12 19.07
N LEU A 803 -3.72 -28.31 17.97
CA LEU A 803 -3.33 -27.23 17.07
C LEU A 803 -4.52 -26.49 16.48
N LYS A 804 -5.65 -27.17 16.26
CA LYS A 804 -6.88 -26.54 15.76
C LYS A 804 -7.46 -25.51 16.74
N LYS A 805 -7.11 -25.57 18.03
CA LYS A 805 -7.48 -24.50 18.99
C LYS A 805 -6.77 -23.19 18.70
N ARG A 806 -5.53 -23.24 18.18
CA ARG A 806 -4.72 -22.07 17.79
C ARG A 806 -4.92 -21.67 16.33
N ASN A 807 -5.40 -22.57 15.48
CA ASN A 807 -5.85 -22.28 14.11
C ASN A 807 -7.08 -23.13 13.75
N SER A 808 -8.28 -22.58 13.92
CA SER A 808 -9.55 -23.29 13.69
C SER A 808 -9.80 -23.66 12.22
N LYS A 809 -9.04 -23.08 11.28
CA LYS A 809 -9.14 -23.35 9.84
C LYS A 809 -8.16 -24.42 9.36
N LEU A 810 -7.26 -24.89 10.23
CA LEU A 810 -6.24 -25.87 9.91
C LEU A 810 -6.86 -27.22 9.55
N LYS A 811 -6.40 -27.81 8.45
CA LYS A 811 -6.75 -29.17 8.02
C LYS A 811 -5.65 -30.17 8.36
N LEU A 812 -5.99 -31.25 9.03
CA LEU A 812 -5.08 -32.35 9.36
C LEU A 812 -5.35 -33.51 8.40
N MET A 813 -4.36 -33.89 7.61
CA MET A 813 -4.45 -34.95 6.61
C MET A 813 -3.60 -36.15 7.05
N VAL A 814 -4.15 -37.35 6.92
CA VAL A 814 -3.39 -38.61 7.08
C VAL A 814 -2.65 -38.90 5.78
N VAL A 815 -1.34 -39.14 5.83
CA VAL A 815 -0.58 -39.57 4.65
C VAL A 815 -0.39 -41.09 4.68
N LEU A 816 -1.02 -41.79 3.74
CA LEU A 816 -0.93 -43.23 3.54
C LEU A 816 0.09 -43.54 2.44
N GLY A 817 1.08 -44.39 2.72
CA GLY A 817 2.16 -44.69 1.76
C GLY A 817 3.52 -44.10 2.20
N GLY A 818 4.35 -43.75 1.22
CA GLY A 818 5.69 -43.19 1.43
C GLY A 818 6.83 -44.16 1.16
N TRP A 819 8.06 -43.62 1.24
CA TRP A 819 9.29 -44.38 0.98
C TRP A 819 9.44 -45.50 2.02
N GLY A 820 9.61 -46.74 1.55
CA GLY A 820 9.80 -47.92 2.40
C GLY A 820 8.52 -48.71 2.72
N MET A 821 7.34 -48.27 2.29
CA MET A 821 6.13 -49.09 2.35
C MET A 821 6.09 -50.10 1.18
N PRO A 822 5.80 -51.40 1.39
CA PRO A 822 5.63 -52.36 0.30
C PRO A 822 4.51 -51.95 -0.66
N ASP A 823 4.71 -52.16 -1.97
CA ASP A 823 3.72 -51.86 -3.03
C ASP A 823 2.53 -52.84 -3.04
N GLN A 824 2.76 -54.11 -2.69
CA GLN A 824 1.78 -55.20 -2.75
C GLN A 824 0.47 -54.90 -1.98
N PRO A 825 0.48 -54.34 -0.75
CA PRO A 825 -0.73 -53.92 -0.05
C PRO A 825 -1.59 -52.91 -0.81
N MET A 826 -0.98 -51.90 -1.45
CA MET A 826 -1.72 -50.89 -2.23
C MET A 826 -2.40 -51.54 -3.43
N SER A 827 -1.64 -52.35 -4.19
CA SER A 827 -2.16 -53.11 -5.33
C SER A 827 -3.31 -54.05 -4.94
N THR A 828 -3.16 -54.76 -3.81
CA THR A 828 -4.20 -55.66 -3.30
C THR A 828 -5.50 -54.92 -2.97
N MET A 829 -5.41 -53.78 -2.26
CA MET A 829 -6.59 -52.98 -1.88
C MET A 829 -7.38 -52.47 -3.09
N ILE A 830 -6.70 -52.11 -4.18
CA ILE A 830 -7.36 -51.59 -5.39
C ILE A 830 -7.84 -52.68 -6.34
N SER A 831 -7.38 -53.92 -6.18
CA SER A 831 -7.61 -55.02 -7.14
C SER A 831 -9.08 -55.36 -7.37
N GLY A 832 -9.98 -55.05 -6.43
CA GLY A 832 -11.41 -55.35 -6.53
C GLY A 832 -12.33 -54.29 -5.91
N PRO A 833 -13.54 -54.05 -6.46
CA PRO A 833 -14.51 -53.09 -5.92
C PRO A 833 -14.88 -53.32 -4.44
N LYS A 834 -14.97 -54.58 -3.99
CA LYS A 834 -15.28 -54.93 -2.59
C LYS A 834 -14.18 -54.49 -1.62
N LEU A 835 -12.92 -54.67 -2.00
CA LEU A 835 -11.76 -54.27 -1.20
C LEU A 835 -11.65 -52.75 -1.11
N ARG A 836 -11.85 -52.04 -2.23
CA ARG A 836 -11.93 -50.57 -2.25
C ARG A 836 -13.04 -50.05 -1.35
N ALA A 837 -14.23 -50.63 -1.42
CA ALA A 837 -15.36 -50.23 -0.57
C ALA A 837 -15.08 -50.48 0.93
N ALA A 838 -14.46 -51.62 1.27
CA ALA A 838 -14.03 -51.92 2.63
C ALA A 838 -13.00 -50.91 3.15
N PHE A 839 -11.97 -50.61 2.34
CA PHE A 839 -10.95 -49.62 2.65
C PHE A 839 -11.53 -48.21 2.82
N ILE A 840 -12.46 -47.77 1.95
CA ILE A 840 -13.16 -46.49 2.08
C ILE A 840 -13.93 -46.43 3.40
N LYS A 841 -14.70 -47.46 3.73
CA LYS A 841 -15.47 -47.55 4.98
C LYS A 841 -14.56 -47.44 6.21
N ASN A 842 -13.49 -48.22 6.22
CA ASN A 842 -12.54 -48.26 7.34
C ASN A 842 -11.76 -46.95 7.48
N THR A 843 -11.38 -46.32 6.36
CA THR A 843 -10.71 -45.02 6.34
C THR A 843 -11.61 -43.93 6.92
N ILE A 844 -12.89 -43.87 6.50
CA ILE A 844 -13.86 -42.90 7.06
C ILE A 844 -13.99 -43.08 8.57
N ALA A 845 -14.06 -44.34 9.04
CA ALA A 845 -14.11 -44.64 10.48
C ALA A 845 -12.83 -44.18 11.21
N TYR A 846 -11.66 -44.42 10.64
CA TYR A 846 -10.37 -43.99 11.18
C TYR A 846 -10.26 -42.46 11.29
N LEU A 847 -10.58 -41.73 10.21
CA LEU A 847 -10.53 -40.27 10.17
C LEU A 847 -11.47 -39.66 11.23
N LYS A 848 -12.69 -40.19 11.36
CA LYS A 848 -13.67 -39.75 12.38
C LYS A 848 -13.17 -40.04 13.79
N LYS A 849 -12.66 -41.25 14.05
CA LYS A 849 -12.16 -41.66 15.37
C LYS A 849 -11.04 -40.75 15.87
N TYR A 850 -10.11 -40.38 14.99
CA TYR A 850 -8.91 -39.62 15.38
C TYR A 850 -8.97 -38.12 15.02
N GLY A 851 -10.03 -37.64 14.38
CA GLY A 851 -10.30 -36.22 14.12
C GLY A 851 -9.51 -35.60 12.98
N PHE A 852 -9.11 -36.41 11.99
CA PHE A 852 -8.48 -35.97 10.76
C PHE A 852 -9.51 -35.48 9.73
N ASP A 853 -9.14 -34.51 8.90
CA ASP A 853 -10.01 -33.87 7.92
C ASP A 853 -9.97 -34.53 6.53
N GLY A 854 -8.99 -35.41 6.28
CA GLY A 854 -8.87 -36.12 5.01
C GLY A 854 -7.65 -37.04 4.95
N ILE A 855 -7.46 -37.64 3.78
CA ILE A 855 -6.37 -38.57 3.47
C ILE A 855 -5.58 -38.07 2.25
N SER A 856 -4.28 -38.28 2.25
CA SER A 856 -3.35 -38.12 1.14
C SER A 856 -2.71 -39.47 0.85
N MET A 857 -2.72 -39.92 -0.40
CA MET A 857 -2.13 -41.19 -0.80
C MET A 857 -0.81 -40.92 -1.52
N ASN A 858 0.27 -41.50 -1.01
CA ASN A 858 1.62 -41.35 -1.51
C ASN A 858 2.17 -42.70 -1.99
N TRP A 859 1.67 -43.18 -3.12
CA TRP A 859 2.11 -44.42 -3.76
C TRP A 859 3.04 -44.11 -4.94
N ILE A 860 4.31 -44.49 -4.81
CA ILE A 860 5.38 -44.20 -5.77
C ILE A 860 6.03 -45.54 -6.15
N LEU A 861 5.71 -46.20 -7.27
CA LEU A 861 4.81 -45.83 -8.38
C LEU A 861 3.89 -47.02 -8.71
N PRO A 862 2.58 -46.81 -8.98
CA PRO A 862 1.71 -47.88 -9.48
C PRO A 862 2.30 -48.52 -10.74
N VAL A 863 2.19 -49.85 -10.91
CA VAL A 863 2.86 -50.65 -11.96
C VAL A 863 4.39 -50.74 -11.84
N CYS A 864 5.08 -49.63 -11.54
CA CYS A 864 6.54 -49.58 -11.41
C CYS A 864 6.98 -49.71 -9.95
N TRP A 865 6.72 -50.88 -9.37
CA TRP A 865 7.03 -51.17 -7.98
C TRP A 865 8.53 -51.02 -7.72
N SER A 866 8.88 -50.17 -6.77
CA SER A 866 10.27 -49.79 -6.47
C SER A 866 11.09 -49.31 -7.69
N GLY A 867 10.42 -48.72 -8.70
CA GLY A 867 11.05 -48.22 -9.92
C GLY A 867 11.19 -49.25 -11.05
N ASP A 868 10.77 -50.50 -10.84
CA ASP A 868 10.78 -51.55 -11.84
C ASP A 868 9.36 -51.81 -12.38
N CYS A 869 9.12 -51.39 -13.62
CA CYS A 869 7.84 -51.50 -14.30
C CYS A 869 7.45 -52.91 -14.73
N THR A 870 8.28 -53.92 -14.46
CA THR A 870 7.97 -55.34 -14.71
C THR A 870 7.38 -56.04 -13.49
N LYS A 871 7.49 -55.45 -12.29
CA LYS A 871 7.10 -56.09 -11.03
C LYS A 871 5.62 -55.91 -10.65
N GLY A 872 5.02 -54.80 -11.03
CA GLY A 872 3.61 -54.52 -10.73
C GLY A 872 2.66 -55.00 -11.82
N PRO A 873 1.43 -55.43 -11.48
CA PRO A 873 0.45 -55.83 -12.48
C PRO A 873 -0.04 -54.60 -13.27
N THR A 874 -0.20 -54.75 -14.58
CA THR A 874 -0.70 -53.68 -15.46
C THR A 874 -2.11 -53.21 -15.07
N SER A 875 -2.88 -54.05 -14.38
CA SER A 875 -4.18 -53.72 -13.79
C SER A 875 -4.12 -52.65 -12.69
N ASP A 876 -2.97 -52.38 -12.09
CA ASP A 876 -2.82 -51.28 -11.11
C ASP A 876 -3.19 -49.93 -11.74
N ASN A 877 -2.87 -49.75 -13.02
CA ASN A 877 -3.11 -48.50 -13.74
C ASN A 877 -4.61 -48.15 -13.83
N PRO A 878 -5.51 -48.96 -14.43
CA PRO A 878 -6.95 -48.65 -14.45
C PRO A 878 -7.59 -48.69 -13.06
N ASN A 879 -7.09 -49.51 -12.12
CA ASN A 879 -7.67 -49.64 -10.77
C ASN A 879 -7.31 -48.46 -9.85
N PHE A 880 -6.16 -47.82 -10.04
CA PHE A 880 -5.75 -46.58 -9.36
C PHE A 880 -6.05 -45.31 -10.18
N ALA A 881 -6.46 -45.50 -11.44
CA ALA A 881 -6.66 -44.47 -12.46
C ALA A 881 -5.39 -43.66 -12.78
N TYR A 882 -4.32 -44.24 -13.33
CA TYR A 882 -3.08 -43.50 -13.67
C TYR A 882 -3.28 -42.38 -14.72
N ASP A 883 -4.47 -42.23 -15.29
CA ASP A 883 -4.87 -41.01 -15.99
C ASP A 883 -4.86 -39.82 -15.02
N LEU A 884 -3.81 -39.01 -15.12
CA LEU A 884 -3.62 -37.79 -14.33
C LEU A 884 -4.82 -36.84 -14.40
N THR A 885 -5.59 -36.83 -15.48
CA THR A 885 -6.81 -36.02 -15.62
C THR A 885 -7.96 -36.62 -14.80
N ALA A 886 -8.09 -37.95 -14.77
CA ALA A 886 -9.07 -38.63 -13.93
C ALA A 886 -8.75 -38.47 -12.43
N ILE A 887 -7.48 -38.64 -12.03
CA ILE A 887 -7.02 -38.38 -10.65
C ILE A 887 -7.27 -36.92 -10.29
N ALA A 888 -6.86 -35.97 -11.14
CA ALA A 888 -7.05 -34.55 -10.89
C ALA A 888 -8.53 -34.16 -10.78
N LYS A 889 -9.47 -34.90 -11.39
CA LYS A 889 -10.91 -34.70 -11.19
C LYS A 889 -11.37 -35.23 -9.83
N ALA A 890 -10.84 -36.36 -9.39
CA ALA A 890 -11.22 -37.03 -8.14
C ALA A 890 -10.62 -36.41 -6.86
N VAL A 891 -9.46 -35.75 -6.96
CA VAL A 891 -8.75 -35.19 -5.79
C VAL A 891 -8.88 -33.67 -5.68
N ASP A 892 -8.77 -33.14 -4.45
CA ASP A 892 -8.77 -31.70 -4.19
C ASP A 892 -7.50 -31.01 -4.71
N TYR A 893 -6.35 -31.69 -4.59
CA TYR A 893 -5.06 -31.25 -5.10
C TYR A 893 -4.09 -32.44 -5.27
N LEU A 894 -3.10 -32.24 -6.14
CA LEU A 894 -1.97 -33.12 -6.41
C LEU A 894 -0.70 -32.45 -5.91
N THR A 895 0.08 -33.13 -5.08
CA THR A 895 1.39 -32.66 -4.65
C THR A 895 2.46 -33.18 -5.61
N VAL A 896 3.20 -32.27 -6.24
CA VAL A 896 4.29 -32.61 -7.16
C VAL A 896 5.61 -32.18 -6.54
N SER A 897 6.53 -33.13 -6.36
CA SER A 897 7.89 -32.82 -5.91
C SER A 897 8.65 -32.07 -6.98
N ALA A 898 9.01 -30.82 -6.72
CA ALA A 898 9.87 -30.03 -7.59
C ALA A 898 11.37 -30.29 -7.32
N TYR A 899 11.68 -31.46 -6.77
CA TYR A 899 13.01 -31.95 -6.44
C TYR A 899 13.06 -33.45 -6.72
N GLY A 900 14.21 -33.93 -7.21
CA GLY A 900 14.43 -35.34 -7.51
C GLY A 900 15.07 -35.57 -8.87
N ALA A 901 16.39 -35.69 -8.89
CA ALA A 901 17.06 -36.57 -9.83
C ALA A 901 17.55 -37.78 -9.01
N THR A 902 17.47 -38.98 -9.58
CA THR A 902 18.04 -40.19 -8.98
C THR A 902 19.51 -39.94 -8.63
N PRO A 903 19.93 -40.09 -7.36
CA PRO A 903 21.34 -40.07 -7.00
C PRO A 903 22.03 -41.20 -7.77
N GLY A 904 22.89 -40.87 -8.73
CA GLY A 904 23.66 -41.87 -9.48
C GLY A 904 23.96 -41.53 -10.95
N VAL A 905 23.33 -40.52 -11.56
CA VAL A 905 23.45 -40.28 -13.02
C VAL A 905 24.22 -39.01 -13.39
N THR A 906 24.62 -38.17 -12.42
CA THR A 906 25.26 -36.89 -12.70
C THR A 906 26.72 -36.88 -12.24
N LYS A 907 27.65 -36.69 -13.16
CA LYS A 907 29.10 -36.53 -12.88
C LYS A 907 29.47 -35.16 -12.30
N ASN A 908 28.52 -34.23 -12.20
CA ASN A 908 28.75 -32.83 -11.80
C ASN A 908 27.77 -32.38 -10.69
N VAL A 909 28.16 -31.37 -9.92
CA VAL A 909 27.32 -30.66 -8.92
C VAL A 909 26.08 -30.09 -9.59
N TYR A 910 24.93 -30.28 -8.98
CA TYR A 910 23.66 -29.69 -9.40
C TYR A 910 22.89 -29.14 -8.21
N HIS A 911 22.01 -28.17 -8.47
CA HIS A 911 21.15 -27.62 -7.44
C HIS A 911 19.89 -28.49 -7.27
N TRP A 912 19.69 -29.03 -6.07
CA TRP A 912 18.61 -29.99 -5.78
C TRP A 912 17.20 -29.40 -5.94
N GLY A 913 17.06 -28.08 -5.77
CA GLY A 913 15.78 -27.36 -5.88
C GLY A 913 15.68 -26.32 -7.01
N ASP A 914 16.56 -26.34 -8.02
CA ASP A 914 16.64 -25.28 -9.05
C ASP A 914 15.27 -24.78 -9.59
N MET A 915 15.08 -23.45 -9.60
CA MET A 915 13.87 -22.77 -10.07
C MET A 915 13.57 -23.03 -11.55
N MET A 916 14.60 -23.13 -12.41
CA MET A 916 14.44 -23.45 -13.84
C MET A 916 13.88 -24.87 -14.02
N ARG A 917 14.21 -25.77 -13.11
CA ARG A 917 13.71 -27.14 -13.10
C ARG A 917 12.33 -27.25 -12.48
N ALA A 918 12.00 -26.47 -11.44
CA ALA A 918 10.67 -26.49 -10.80
C ALA A 918 9.52 -26.29 -11.81
N GLY A 919 9.68 -25.35 -12.76
CA GLY A 919 8.76 -25.19 -13.88
C GLY A 919 8.74 -26.37 -14.86
N ALA A 920 9.90 -26.98 -15.12
CA ALA A 920 10.03 -28.16 -15.97
C ALA A 920 9.41 -29.43 -15.36
N TRP A 921 9.46 -29.62 -14.04
CA TRP A 921 8.89 -30.79 -13.34
C TRP A 921 7.36 -30.77 -13.29
N VAL A 922 6.75 -29.58 -13.17
CA VAL A 922 5.28 -29.45 -13.15
C VAL A 922 4.68 -29.37 -14.55
N LYS A 923 5.48 -29.00 -15.56
CA LYS A 923 5.05 -28.84 -16.95
C LYS A 923 4.38 -30.09 -17.54
N PRO A 924 4.91 -31.32 -17.40
CA PRO A 924 4.25 -32.53 -17.90
C PRO A 924 2.85 -32.76 -17.33
N TYR A 925 2.58 -32.35 -16.09
CA TYR A 925 1.26 -32.46 -15.49
C TYR A 925 0.29 -31.45 -16.12
N VAL A 926 0.75 -30.21 -16.32
CA VAL A 926 -0.03 -29.15 -16.98
C VAL A 926 -0.32 -29.50 -18.45
N ASP A 927 0.68 -29.99 -19.18
CA ASP A 927 0.57 -30.37 -20.59
C ASP A 927 -0.42 -31.53 -20.79
N ARG A 928 -0.50 -32.44 -19.81
CA ARG A 928 -1.47 -33.55 -19.77
C ARG A 928 -2.86 -33.16 -19.24
N GLY A 929 -3.11 -31.86 -19.03
CA GLY A 929 -4.45 -31.33 -18.75
C GLY A 929 -4.76 -31.05 -17.28
N VAL A 930 -3.86 -31.35 -16.35
CA VAL A 930 -4.06 -31.08 -14.92
C VAL A 930 -4.16 -29.56 -14.69
N PRO A 931 -5.24 -29.05 -14.05
CA PRO A 931 -5.34 -27.64 -13.75
C PRO A 931 -4.22 -27.18 -12.80
N LYS A 932 -3.52 -26.08 -13.14
CA LYS A 932 -2.45 -25.51 -12.28
C LYS A 932 -2.92 -25.26 -10.84
N ALA A 933 -4.16 -24.79 -10.66
CA ALA A 933 -4.78 -24.57 -9.34
C ALA A 933 -4.93 -25.83 -8.48
N LYS A 934 -4.85 -27.03 -9.06
CA LYS A 934 -4.82 -28.31 -8.34
C LYS A 934 -3.41 -28.83 -8.09
N ILE A 935 -2.38 -28.24 -8.69
CA ILE A 935 -0.99 -28.66 -8.48
C ILE A 935 -0.41 -27.86 -7.30
N VAL A 936 -0.06 -28.55 -6.22
CA VAL A 936 0.69 -28.02 -5.08
C VAL A 936 2.15 -28.40 -5.26
N VAL A 937 3.03 -27.41 -5.30
CA VAL A 937 4.47 -27.61 -5.58
C VAL A 937 5.21 -27.84 -4.27
N SER A 938 5.91 -28.97 -4.14
CA SER A 938 6.70 -29.28 -2.94
C SER A 938 8.09 -28.63 -2.99
N LEU A 939 8.51 -27.98 -1.91
CA LEU A 939 9.81 -27.34 -1.74
C LEU A 939 10.62 -28.03 -0.62
N PRO A 940 11.90 -28.35 -0.85
CA PRO A 940 12.76 -29.00 0.14
C PRO A 940 13.34 -27.98 1.14
N PHE A 941 13.32 -28.29 2.42
CA PHE A 941 13.99 -27.56 3.51
C PHE A 941 15.34 -28.19 3.90
N HIS A 942 15.91 -28.95 2.97
CA HIS A 942 17.24 -29.55 3.08
C HIS A 942 18.00 -29.38 1.77
N GLY A 943 19.33 -29.50 1.85
CA GLY A 943 20.25 -29.53 0.72
C GLY A 943 20.84 -30.91 0.46
N ARG A 944 21.62 -31.02 -0.63
CA ARG A 944 22.42 -32.19 -0.99
C ARG A 944 23.90 -31.89 -0.97
N ALA A 945 24.67 -32.80 -0.39
CA ALA A 945 26.12 -32.74 -0.28
C ALA A 945 26.81 -33.57 -1.38
N PHE A 946 27.90 -33.03 -1.91
CA PHE A 946 28.71 -33.57 -2.98
C PHE A 946 30.19 -33.53 -2.60
N THR A 947 30.95 -34.54 -3.04
CA THR A 947 32.42 -34.52 -2.97
C THR A 947 32.95 -34.02 -4.31
N LEU A 948 33.52 -32.82 -4.31
CA LEU A 948 34.16 -32.19 -5.47
C LEU A 948 35.40 -32.99 -5.89
N GLN A 949 35.59 -33.12 -7.19
CA GLN A 949 36.84 -33.65 -7.76
C GLN A 949 37.99 -32.65 -7.59
N ASP A 950 37.69 -31.35 -7.73
CA ASP A 950 38.63 -30.24 -7.50
C ASP A 950 38.08 -29.37 -6.35
N PRO A 951 38.75 -29.35 -5.18
CA PRO A 951 38.35 -28.55 -4.02
C PRO A 951 38.48 -27.04 -4.22
N THR A 952 38.82 -26.55 -5.41
CA THR A 952 38.79 -25.13 -5.76
C THR A 952 37.59 -24.75 -6.61
N GLN A 953 36.87 -25.74 -7.17
CA GLN A 953 35.73 -25.53 -8.07
C GLN A 953 34.39 -25.57 -7.35
N HIS A 954 34.07 -24.49 -6.66
CA HIS A 954 32.87 -24.38 -5.82
C HIS A 954 31.64 -23.89 -6.58
N THR A 955 31.35 -24.42 -7.77
CA THR A 955 30.20 -23.96 -8.57
C THR A 955 29.25 -25.08 -8.95
N VAL A 956 27.98 -24.73 -9.19
CA VAL A 956 27.04 -25.63 -9.86
C VAL A 956 27.61 -25.97 -11.24
N GLY A 957 27.74 -27.27 -11.54
CA GLY A 957 28.43 -27.78 -12.72
C GLY A 957 29.84 -28.32 -12.47
N ALA A 958 30.42 -28.11 -11.28
CA ALA A 958 31.74 -28.64 -10.93
C ALA A 958 31.76 -30.19 -10.93
N PRO A 959 32.82 -30.85 -11.41
CA PRO A 959 32.90 -32.32 -11.39
C PRO A 959 32.93 -32.88 -9.96
N ILE A 960 32.28 -34.03 -9.75
CA ILE A 960 32.20 -34.71 -8.44
C ILE A 960 32.75 -36.14 -8.52
N THR A 961 33.33 -36.60 -7.41
CA THR A 961 33.76 -38.01 -7.24
C THR A 961 32.70 -38.86 -6.56
N GLY A 962 31.70 -38.24 -5.94
CA GLY A 962 30.59 -38.96 -5.32
C GLY A 962 29.72 -38.10 -4.40
N VAL A 963 28.90 -38.77 -3.61
CA VAL A 963 28.08 -38.16 -2.57
C VAL A 963 28.99 -37.63 -1.45
N GLY A 964 28.76 -36.38 -1.04
CA GLY A 964 29.49 -35.77 0.07
C GLY A 964 28.87 -36.11 1.42
N ASN A 965 29.70 -36.28 2.45
CA ASN A 965 29.22 -36.47 3.81
C ASN A 965 29.45 -35.20 4.63
N THR A 966 28.39 -34.66 5.22
CA THR A 966 28.50 -33.60 6.22
C THR A 966 28.68 -34.22 7.61
N PRO A 967 29.23 -33.49 8.60
CA PRO A 967 29.45 -34.00 9.95
C PRO A 967 28.20 -34.49 10.71
N ALA A 968 26.98 -34.19 10.22
CA ALA A 968 25.72 -34.51 10.89
C ALA A 968 24.69 -35.20 9.99
N GLY A 969 24.93 -35.32 8.69
CA GLY A 969 23.95 -35.79 7.70
C GLY A 969 24.33 -37.13 7.08
N ALA A 970 23.51 -38.16 7.31
CA ALA A 970 23.64 -39.46 6.65
C ALA A 970 23.18 -39.41 5.18
N GLY A 971 23.91 -40.06 4.27
CA GLY A 971 23.46 -40.26 2.87
C GLY A 971 23.44 -38.98 2.02
N GLY A 972 24.26 -37.99 2.36
CA GLY A 972 24.43 -36.76 1.58
C GLY A 972 23.26 -35.78 1.59
N MET A 973 22.42 -35.81 2.63
CA MET A 973 21.43 -34.76 2.92
C MET A 973 21.87 -33.92 4.11
N ALA A 974 21.61 -32.61 4.07
CA ALA A 974 21.83 -31.71 5.20
C ALA A 974 20.61 -30.80 5.35
N ASN A 975 19.98 -30.77 6.52
CA ASN A 975 18.82 -29.90 6.71
C ASN A 975 19.22 -28.42 6.83
N TYR A 976 18.29 -27.49 6.64
CA TYR A 976 18.60 -26.06 6.66
C TYR A 976 19.23 -25.60 7.99
N THR A 977 18.77 -26.17 9.11
CA THR A 977 19.32 -25.88 10.45
C THR A 977 20.80 -26.28 10.55
N GLU A 978 21.16 -27.47 10.07
CA GLU A 978 22.52 -28.00 10.04
C GLU A 978 23.43 -27.19 9.11
N ILE A 979 22.96 -26.90 7.89
CA ILE A 979 23.74 -26.10 6.93
C ILE A 979 24.06 -24.74 7.54
N CYS A 980 23.11 -24.16 8.25
CA CYS A 980 23.36 -22.90 8.92
C CYS A 980 24.35 -23.03 10.08
N ASP A 981 24.30 -24.08 10.90
CA ASP A 981 25.30 -24.34 11.95
C ASP A 981 26.70 -24.55 11.34
N LEU A 982 26.81 -25.28 10.24
CA LEU A 982 28.05 -25.50 9.51
C LEU A 982 28.69 -24.17 9.07
N VAL A 983 27.89 -23.28 8.48
CA VAL A 983 28.33 -21.96 8.01
C VAL A 983 28.69 -21.02 9.16
N LYS A 984 27.89 -21.02 10.23
CA LYS A 984 28.09 -20.06 11.33
C LYS A 984 29.19 -20.46 12.30
N ASN A 985 29.22 -21.74 12.65
CA ASN A 985 29.95 -22.21 13.83
C ASN A 985 31.06 -23.20 13.48
N LYS A 986 31.06 -23.78 12.27
CA LYS A 986 32.03 -24.83 11.87
C LYS A 986 32.89 -24.46 10.67
N GLY A 987 32.99 -23.16 10.36
CA GLY A 987 33.94 -22.61 9.38
C GLY A 987 33.62 -22.94 7.92
N TRP A 988 32.39 -23.31 7.58
CA TRP A 988 32.01 -23.51 6.18
C TRP A 988 31.77 -22.18 5.47
N THR A 989 32.21 -22.10 4.22
CA THR A 989 32.01 -20.91 3.39
C THR A 989 30.65 -20.98 2.70
N LYS A 990 29.87 -19.90 2.78
CA LYS A 990 28.62 -19.73 2.03
C LYS A 990 28.85 -18.84 0.82
N GLU A 991 28.44 -19.32 -0.35
CA GLU A 991 28.50 -18.57 -1.61
C GLU A 991 27.17 -18.67 -2.38
N ARG A 992 27.04 -17.85 -3.42
CA ARG A 992 25.95 -17.91 -4.40
C ARG A 992 26.57 -17.97 -5.79
N ASN A 993 25.90 -18.62 -6.74
CA ASN A 993 26.38 -18.64 -8.13
C ASN A 993 26.45 -17.23 -8.75
N LYS A 994 27.10 -17.09 -9.92
CA LYS A 994 27.31 -15.81 -10.62
C LYS A 994 26.03 -14.99 -10.88
N ASN A 995 24.87 -15.63 -10.87
CA ASN A 995 23.56 -14.99 -11.06
C ASN A 995 22.86 -14.63 -9.73
N GLY A 996 23.52 -14.87 -8.58
CA GLY A 996 23.03 -14.53 -7.25
C GLY A 996 21.88 -15.41 -6.71
N ASN A 997 21.48 -16.44 -7.44
CA ASN A 997 20.23 -17.15 -7.16
C ASN A 997 20.45 -18.37 -6.27
N ASP A 998 21.40 -19.24 -6.58
CA ASP A 998 21.47 -20.55 -5.89
C ASP A 998 22.53 -20.54 -4.78
N PRO A 999 22.15 -20.71 -3.50
CA PRO A 999 23.11 -20.72 -2.41
C PRO A 999 23.79 -22.09 -2.29
N ILE A 1000 25.08 -22.03 -2.02
CA ILE A 1000 25.93 -23.18 -1.75
C ILE A 1000 26.66 -22.97 -0.43
N ALA A 1001 27.02 -24.06 0.24
CA ALA A 1001 27.89 -24.05 1.41
C ALA A 1001 28.97 -25.11 1.22
N TYR A 1002 30.23 -24.79 1.44
CA TYR A 1002 31.32 -25.75 1.23
C TYR A 1002 32.41 -25.64 2.29
N ASN A 1003 33.16 -26.72 2.45
CA ASN A 1003 34.38 -26.79 3.24
C ASN A 1003 35.30 -27.88 2.66
N GLY A 1004 36.48 -27.48 2.20
CA GLY A 1004 37.37 -28.34 1.43
C GLY A 1004 36.64 -28.93 0.21
N SER A 1005 36.78 -30.24 0.01
CA SER A 1005 36.16 -30.95 -1.11
C SER A 1005 34.66 -31.19 -0.94
N ILE A 1006 34.02 -30.79 0.16
CA ILE A 1006 32.59 -31.05 0.38
C ILE A 1006 31.78 -29.79 0.10
N LEU A 1007 30.79 -29.90 -0.79
CA LEU A 1007 29.89 -28.81 -1.17
C LEU A 1007 28.43 -29.24 -1.02
N VAL A 1008 27.61 -28.38 -0.43
CA VAL A 1008 26.17 -28.53 -0.25
C VAL A 1008 25.41 -27.50 -1.08
N THR A 1009 24.47 -27.96 -1.92
CA THR A 1009 23.49 -27.09 -2.59
C THR A 1009 22.16 -27.15 -1.82
N TYR A 1010 21.52 -26.00 -1.56
CA TYR A 1010 20.34 -25.94 -0.68
C TYR A 1010 19.44 -24.74 -0.94
N ASP A 1011 18.26 -24.71 -0.32
CA ASP A 1011 17.39 -23.54 -0.33
C ASP A 1011 17.52 -22.73 0.96
N ASP A 1012 17.61 -21.40 0.84
CA ASP A 1012 17.49 -20.47 1.97
C ASP A 1012 16.17 -19.68 1.90
N PRO A 1013 15.80 -18.86 2.92
CA PRO A 1013 14.52 -18.17 2.95
C PRO A 1013 14.24 -17.29 1.71
N TRP A 1014 15.30 -16.75 1.10
CA TRP A 1014 15.19 -15.99 -0.14
C TRP A 1014 14.84 -16.89 -1.34
N GLN A 1015 15.49 -18.04 -1.47
CA GLN A 1015 15.14 -19.00 -2.52
C GLN A 1015 13.74 -19.58 -2.35
N VAL A 1016 13.33 -19.86 -1.11
CA VAL A 1016 11.95 -20.28 -0.82
C VAL A 1016 10.94 -19.18 -1.14
N TYR A 1017 11.24 -17.92 -0.81
CA TYR A 1017 10.41 -16.77 -1.17
C TYR A 1017 10.21 -16.67 -2.69
N ILE A 1018 11.30 -16.77 -3.46
CA ILE A 1018 11.25 -16.70 -4.93
C ILE A 1018 10.40 -17.84 -5.49
N LYS A 1019 10.56 -19.06 -5.00
CA LYS A 1019 9.80 -20.23 -5.49
C LYS A 1019 8.33 -20.17 -5.08
N ALA A 1020 8.03 -19.75 -3.85
CA ALA A 1020 6.65 -19.49 -3.43
C ALA A 1020 6.00 -18.38 -4.27
N LYS A 1021 6.78 -17.37 -4.68
CA LYS A 1021 6.33 -16.32 -5.58
C LYS A 1021 6.08 -16.84 -6.98
N TYR A 1022 6.97 -17.69 -7.51
CA TYR A 1022 6.74 -18.39 -8.78
C TYR A 1022 5.44 -19.22 -8.73
N VAL A 1023 5.21 -19.96 -7.65
CA VAL A 1023 3.98 -20.74 -7.41
C VAL A 1023 2.74 -19.84 -7.46
N LYS A 1024 2.79 -18.70 -6.76
CA LYS A 1024 1.71 -17.71 -6.74
C LYS A 1024 1.47 -17.06 -8.10
N ASP A 1025 2.51 -16.53 -8.72
CA ASP A 1025 2.47 -15.75 -9.95
C ASP A 1025 2.04 -16.63 -11.16
N ASN A 1026 2.31 -17.94 -11.12
CA ASN A 1026 1.93 -18.88 -12.17
C ASN A 1026 0.59 -19.59 -11.93
N GLY A 1027 -0.13 -19.25 -10.87
CA GLY A 1027 -1.48 -19.76 -10.59
C GLY A 1027 -1.52 -21.23 -10.13
N TYR A 1028 -0.45 -21.71 -9.50
CA TYR A 1028 -0.43 -23.04 -8.89
C TYR A 1028 -1.22 -23.08 -7.57
N GLY A 1029 -1.66 -24.27 -7.15
CA GLY A 1029 -2.59 -24.48 -6.03
C GLY A 1029 -2.05 -24.21 -4.63
N GLY A 1030 -0.74 -24.01 -4.49
CA GLY A 1030 -0.07 -23.76 -3.22
C GLY A 1030 1.32 -24.40 -3.15
N VAL A 1031 1.92 -24.34 -1.96
CA VAL A 1031 3.23 -24.92 -1.64
C VAL A 1031 3.09 -26.04 -0.61
N LEU A 1032 3.83 -27.14 -0.80
CA LEU A 1032 4.10 -28.12 0.24
C LEU A 1032 5.52 -27.92 0.77
N ALA A 1033 5.69 -27.82 2.08
CA ALA A 1033 6.98 -27.69 2.73
C ALA A 1033 7.46 -29.07 3.19
N TRP A 1034 8.53 -29.58 2.57
CA TRP A 1034 9.16 -30.85 2.90
C TRP A 1034 10.51 -30.63 3.59
N GLU A 1035 10.67 -30.85 4.88
CA GLU A 1035 9.63 -31.04 5.89
C GLU A 1035 9.82 -30.04 7.02
N ILE A 1036 8.79 -29.81 7.82
CA ILE A 1036 8.80 -28.66 8.76
C ILE A 1036 9.79 -28.79 9.91
N GLY A 1037 10.25 -30.01 10.22
CA GLY A 1037 11.32 -30.24 11.19
C GLY A 1037 12.71 -29.81 10.69
N GLN A 1038 12.87 -29.57 9.39
CA GLN A 1038 14.14 -29.18 8.79
C GLN A 1038 14.35 -27.65 8.77
N ASP A 1039 13.29 -26.87 9.02
CA ASP A 1039 13.34 -25.41 9.14
C ASP A 1039 13.98 -24.98 10.48
N ASP A 1040 14.57 -23.79 10.52
CA ASP A 1040 15.28 -23.31 11.71
C ASP A 1040 14.31 -22.94 12.84
N ARG A 1041 14.57 -23.51 14.02
CA ARG A 1041 13.70 -23.40 15.19
C ARG A 1041 14.16 -22.41 16.24
N HIS A 1042 15.36 -21.82 16.13
CA HIS A 1042 15.92 -20.69 16.91
C HIS A 1042 17.47 -20.66 16.93
N PHE A 1043 18.14 -21.49 16.15
CA PHE A 1043 19.60 -21.63 16.23
C PHE A 1043 20.33 -20.58 15.38
N CYS A 1044 19.70 -20.11 14.31
CA CYS A 1044 20.44 -19.60 13.17
C CYS A 1044 19.87 -18.29 12.57
N CYS A 1045 18.58 -18.03 12.75
CA CYS A 1045 17.93 -16.79 12.37
C CYS A 1045 17.31 -16.10 13.60
N THR A 1046 17.04 -14.80 13.50
CA THR A 1046 16.37 -14.03 14.56
C THR A 1046 14.89 -14.39 14.73
N VAL A 1047 14.35 -15.24 13.85
CA VAL A 1047 12.93 -15.63 13.79
C VAL A 1047 12.78 -17.15 13.67
N ARG A 1048 11.72 -17.69 14.27
CA ARG A 1048 11.35 -19.11 14.17
C ARG A 1048 10.74 -19.44 12.82
N PHE A 1049 11.08 -20.59 12.25
CA PHE A 1049 10.56 -21.10 10.98
C PHE A 1049 10.72 -20.11 9.81
N PRO A 1050 11.94 -19.61 9.54
CA PRO A 1050 12.18 -18.59 8.52
C PRO A 1050 11.75 -19.03 7.11
N MET A 1051 11.85 -20.32 6.75
CA MET A 1051 11.42 -20.80 5.44
C MET A 1051 9.88 -20.84 5.34
N LEU A 1052 9.16 -21.32 6.36
CA LEU A 1052 7.69 -21.28 6.39
C LEU A 1052 7.15 -19.84 6.37
N ARG A 1053 7.79 -18.92 7.10
CA ARG A 1053 7.39 -17.50 7.10
C ARG A 1053 7.60 -16.85 5.74
N ALA A 1054 8.68 -17.19 5.04
CA ALA A 1054 8.91 -16.73 3.67
C ALA A 1054 7.77 -17.16 2.73
N ILE A 1055 7.31 -18.41 2.81
CA ILE A 1055 6.15 -18.90 2.05
C ILE A 1055 4.87 -18.15 2.43
N ASN A 1056 4.59 -18.02 3.73
CA ASN A 1056 3.35 -17.42 4.22
C ASN A 1056 3.22 -15.94 3.85
N ASN A 1057 4.31 -15.18 3.96
CA ASN A 1057 4.39 -13.77 3.56
C ASN A 1057 4.02 -13.58 2.08
N VAL A 1058 4.49 -14.48 1.21
CA VAL A 1058 4.17 -14.42 -0.22
C VAL A 1058 2.72 -14.80 -0.49
N LEU A 1059 2.25 -15.91 0.08
CA LEU A 1059 0.98 -16.51 -0.30
C LEU A 1059 -0.24 -15.86 0.35
N PHE A 1060 -0.12 -15.33 1.57
CA PHE A 1060 -1.28 -14.85 2.33
C PHE A 1060 -1.19 -13.40 2.81
N ASN A 1061 0.00 -12.81 2.88
CA ASN A 1061 0.17 -11.51 3.52
C ASN A 1061 0.25 -10.35 2.51
N THR A 1062 -0.82 -10.16 1.72
CA THR A 1062 -1.11 -8.88 1.06
C THR A 1062 -2.03 -8.04 1.95
N GLY A 1063 -1.45 -7.25 2.86
CA GLY A 1063 -2.12 -6.07 3.42
C GLY A 1063 -3.11 -6.26 4.57
N LYS A 1064 -2.92 -7.22 5.49
CA LYS A 1064 -3.66 -7.25 6.77
C LYS A 1064 -2.77 -7.53 7.97
N GLY A 1065 -2.14 -6.47 8.45
CA GLY A 1065 -1.49 -6.39 9.75
C GLY A 1065 -0.95 -4.98 9.92
N ILE A 1066 -1.83 -4.08 10.37
CA ILE A 1066 -1.67 -2.69 10.88
C ILE A 1066 -2.92 -1.89 10.43
N SER A 1067 -4.11 -2.26 10.91
CA SER A 1067 -5.34 -1.51 10.56
C SER A 1067 -6.35 -1.38 11.70
N THR A 1068 -6.03 -1.83 12.91
CA THR A 1068 -6.92 -1.61 14.07
C THR A 1068 -6.21 -1.09 15.32
N TYR A 1069 -4.90 -0.86 15.25
CA TYR A 1069 -4.12 -0.19 16.31
C TYR A 1069 -3.63 1.22 15.93
N VAL A 1070 -3.81 1.65 14.68
CA VAL A 1070 -3.33 2.97 14.20
C VAL A 1070 -4.21 4.13 14.69
N TRP A 1071 -5.49 3.89 14.98
CA TRP A 1071 -6.41 4.94 15.44
C TRP A 1071 -6.22 5.36 16.90
N VAL A 1072 -5.44 4.61 17.70
CA VAL A 1072 -5.05 5.02 19.05
C VAL A 1072 -3.59 5.51 19.08
N CYS A 1073 -2.74 5.08 18.16
CA CYS A 1073 -1.34 5.49 18.11
C CYS A 1073 -1.10 6.88 17.48
N VAL A 1074 -1.90 7.32 16.52
CA VAL A 1074 -1.69 8.65 15.86
C VAL A 1074 -2.12 9.82 16.77
N ALA A 1075 -3.02 9.60 17.74
CA ALA A 1075 -3.40 10.62 18.73
C ALA A 1075 -2.49 10.65 19.97
N LEU A 1076 -1.71 9.60 20.24
CA LEU A 1076 -0.85 9.49 21.43
C LEU A 1076 0.65 9.69 21.14
N ILE A 1077 1.08 9.64 19.88
CA ILE A 1077 2.47 9.97 19.48
C ILE A 1077 2.76 11.48 19.57
N PHE A 1078 1.75 12.34 19.64
CA PHE A 1078 1.94 13.79 19.85
C PHE A 1078 1.87 14.26 21.32
N ALA A 1079 1.75 13.36 22.29
CA ALA A 1079 1.52 13.76 23.69
C ALA A 1079 2.65 13.44 24.68
N GLN A 1080 3.61 12.55 24.39
CA GLN A 1080 4.64 12.21 25.39
C GLN A 1080 6.00 11.83 24.79
N LEU A 1081 6.71 12.84 24.27
CA LEU A 1081 8.17 13.02 24.36
C LEU A 1081 8.55 14.43 23.91
N SER A 1082 8.09 15.40 24.68
CA SER A 1082 8.67 16.74 24.69
C SER A 1082 9.63 16.84 25.88
N LEU A 1083 10.90 16.54 25.63
CA LEU A 1083 11.94 17.53 25.96
C LEU A 1083 12.47 18.10 24.65
N CYS A 1084 11.54 18.43 23.77
CA CYS A 1084 11.71 19.35 22.68
C CYS A 1084 11.28 20.69 23.27
N VAL A 1085 12.19 21.66 23.40
CA VAL A 1085 11.77 23.03 23.67
C VAL A 1085 11.18 23.55 22.37
N SER A 1086 9.90 23.27 22.14
CA SER A 1086 9.10 24.07 21.21
C SER A 1086 9.15 25.50 21.70
N LEU A 1087 9.38 26.46 20.80
CA LEU A 1087 9.34 27.87 21.18
C LEU A 1087 8.02 28.17 21.91
N ARG A 1088 8.09 28.60 23.16
CA ARG A 1088 6.88 28.90 23.93
C ARG A 1088 6.32 30.24 23.47
N VAL A 1089 5.13 30.24 22.90
CA VAL A 1089 4.30 31.44 22.78
C VAL A 1089 3.40 31.49 24.01
N VAL A 1090 3.71 32.35 24.96
CA VAL A 1090 2.97 32.55 26.21
C VAL A 1090 2.07 33.77 26.07
N CYS A 1091 0.77 33.54 26.02
CA CYS A 1091 -0.24 34.59 25.90
C CYS A 1091 -0.83 34.89 27.28
N TYR A 1092 -0.69 36.13 27.74
CA TYR A 1092 -1.40 36.61 28.92
C TYR A 1092 -2.79 37.10 28.53
N TYR A 1093 -3.74 36.88 29.43
CA TYR A 1093 -5.12 37.30 29.29
C TYR A 1093 -5.61 37.89 30.61
N PHE A 1094 -6.08 39.14 30.54
CA PHE A 1094 -6.60 39.88 31.67
C PHE A 1094 -8.10 39.60 31.84
N ASP A 1095 -8.48 39.15 33.02
CA ASP A 1095 -9.84 38.77 33.38
C ASP A 1095 -10.87 39.91 33.35
N ASP A 1096 -10.43 41.16 33.50
CA ASP A 1096 -11.25 42.37 33.33
C ASP A 1096 -11.88 42.47 31.94
N HIS A 1097 -11.21 41.93 30.91
CA HIS A 1097 -11.66 42.01 29.53
C HIS A 1097 -12.68 40.93 29.17
N TRP A 1098 -13.00 39.98 30.07
CA TRP A 1098 -13.81 38.81 29.70
C TRP A 1098 -15.24 39.10 29.25
N LYS A 1099 -15.81 40.23 29.69
CA LYS A 1099 -17.14 40.67 29.24
C LYS A 1099 -17.13 41.14 27.78
N ASN A 1100 -16.06 41.81 27.37
CA ASN A 1100 -15.93 42.42 26.03
C ASN A 1100 -15.17 41.50 25.05
N PHE A 1101 -14.35 40.61 25.59
CA PHE A 1101 -13.53 39.65 24.86
C PHE A 1101 -13.49 38.31 25.60
N PRO A 1102 -14.55 37.49 25.48
CA PRO A 1102 -14.65 36.23 26.22
C PRO A 1102 -13.68 35.18 25.66
N PRO A 1103 -13.16 34.24 26.49
CA PRO A 1103 -12.18 33.25 26.04
C PRO A 1103 -12.60 32.41 24.83
N LYS A 1104 -13.91 32.19 24.62
CA LYS A 1104 -14.42 31.46 23.44
C LYS A 1104 -13.98 32.08 22.11
N ASP A 1105 -13.73 33.38 22.06
CA ASP A 1105 -13.39 34.12 20.84
C ASP A 1105 -11.88 34.08 20.54
N ILE A 1106 -11.08 33.55 21.47
CA ILE A 1106 -9.65 33.32 21.31
C ILE A 1106 -9.45 32.10 20.40
N ASP A 1107 -8.48 32.18 19.49
CA ASP A 1107 -7.96 31.02 18.79
C ASP A 1107 -6.87 30.36 19.63
N PRO A 1108 -7.15 29.22 20.31
CA PRO A 1108 -6.20 28.62 21.22
C PRO A 1108 -5.04 27.93 20.49
N THR A 1109 -5.07 27.85 19.16
CA THR A 1109 -3.94 27.31 18.36
C THR A 1109 -2.79 28.29 18.23
N LEU A 1110 -3.03 29.58 18.49
CA LEU A 1110 -2.03 30.64 18.38
C LEU A 1110 -1.13 30.76 19.62
N CYS A 1111 -1.43 30.05 20.71
CA CYS A 1111 -0.69 30.08 21.96
C CYS A 1111 -0.28 28.66 22.38
N THR A 1112 0.91 28.53 22.97
CA THR A 1112 1.35 27.27 23.59
C THR A 1112 0.96 27.21 25.07
N HIS A 1113 1.02 28.37 25.72
CA HIS A 1113 0.65 28.57 27.12
C HIS A 1113 -0.27 29.78 27.20
N PHE A 1114 -1.28 29.69 28.04
CA PHE A 1114 -2.29 30.71 28.27
C PHE A 1114 -2.28 31.05 29.76
N HIS A 1115 -1.80 32.24 30.11
CA HIS A 1115 -1.72 32.73 31.48
C HIS A 1115 -2.93 33.60 31.77
N LEU A 1116 -3.81 33.12 32.67
CA LEU A 1116 -4.91 33.92 33.19
C LEU A 1116 -4.36 34.85 34.27
N ALA A 1117 -4.20 36.12 33.91
CA ALA A 1117 -3.59 37.17 34.72
C ALA A 1117 -4.65 38.20 35.16
N PHE A 1118 -4.51 38.87 36.30
CA PHE A 1118 -3.72 38.47 37.45
C PHE A 1118 -4.64 38.08 38.60
N HIS A 1119 -4.35 36.94 39.22
CA HIS A 1119 -5.00 36.59 40.47
C HIS A 1119 -4.31 37.31 41.63
N LEU A 1120 -5.09 37.57 42.67
CA LEU A 1120 -4.63 38.18 43.91
C LEU A 1120 -4.41 37.12 44.99
N LEU A 1121 -3.79 37.54 46.08
CA LEU A 1121 -3.52 36.72 47.25
C LEU A 1121 -4.20 37.35 48.47
N ASP A 1122 -5.07 36.59 49.14
CA ASP A 1122 -5.56 36.99 50.46
C ASP A 1122 -4.47 36.66 51.49
N ALA A 1123 -3.82 37.72 52.00
CA ALA A 1123 -2.71 37.65 52.93
C ALA A 1123 -3.05 36.94 54.25
N ASN A 1124 -4.30 37.07 54.72
CA ASN A 1124 -4.74 36.52 56.01
C ASN A 1124 -5.08 35.04 55.92
N LYS A 1125 -5.51 34.57 54.74
CA LYS A 1125 -5.94 33.19 54.50
C LYS A 1125 -4.95 32.37 53.70
N ASN A 1126 -3.95 33.02 53.12
CA ASN A 1126 -2.92 32.41 52.28
C ASN A 1126 -3.54 31.63 51.09
N VAL A 1127 -4.59 32.20 50.49
CA VAL A 1127 -5.33 31.60 49.36
C VAL A 1127 -5.37 32.54 48.17
N ILE A 1128 -5.35 31.95 46.98
CA ILE A 1128 -5.51 32.67 45.72
C ILE A 1128 -6.97 33.14 45.61
N VAL A 1129 -7.15 34.42 45.28
CA VAL A 1129 -8.46 35.05 45.05
C VAL A 1129 -8.45 35.82 43.73
N ASP A 1130 -9.63 36.10 43.18
CA ASP A 1130 -9.79 36.92 41.97
C ASP A 1130 -9.72 38.43 42.32
N HIS A 1131 -9.50 39.32 41.33
CA HIS A 1131 -9.47 40.79 41.50
C HIS A 1131 -10.76 41.36 42.12
N THR A 1132 -11.88 40.64 41.99
CA THR A 1132 -13.19 40.99 42.59
C THR A 1132 -13.48 40.29 43.91
N GLY A 1133 -12.55 39.49 44.46
CA GLY A 1133 -12.75 38.73 45.69
C GLY A 1133 -13.66 37.50 45.56
N ALA A 1134 -14.33 37.31 44.43
CA ALA A 1134 -15.15 36.14 44.12
C ALA A 1134 -14.50 35.31 43.00
N ALA A 1135 -14.23 34.02 43.26
CA ALA A 1135 -13.86 33.10 42.19
C ALA A 1135 -14.94 33.13 41.09
N ARG A 1136 -14.56 33.19 39.81
CA ARG A 1136 -15.47 33.14 38.66
C ARG A 1136 -15.45 31.76 37.99
N PRO A 1137 -16.20 30.75 38.49
CA PRO A 1137 -16.27 29.43 37.87
C PRO A 1137 -16.58 29.44 36.36
N ALA A 1138 -17.38 30.39 35.90
CA ALA A 1138 -17.73 30.53 34.49
C ALA A 1138 -16.52 30.91 33.62
N LEU A 1139 -15.70 31.87 34.08
CA LEU A 1139 -14.47 32.29 33.39
C LEU A 1139 -13.46 31.14 33.36
N TYR A 1140 -13.24 30.47 34.49
CA TYR A 1140 -12.31 29.33 34.56
C TYR A 1140 -12.77 28.17 33.68
N SER A 1141 -14.08 27.91 33.64
CA SER A 1141 -14.66 26.90 32.74
C SER A 1141 -14.48 27.29 31.28
N ALA A 1142 -14.62 28.57 30.93
CA ALA A 1142 -14.39 29.07 29.57
C ALA A 1142 -12.93 28.96 29.14
N VAL A 1143 -11.97 29.30 30.01
CA VAL A 1143 -10.54 29.12 29.77
C VAL A 1143 -10.20 27.64 29.63
N LYS A 1144 -10.77 26.76 30.47
CA LYS A 1144 -10.59 25.30 30.34
C LYS A 1144 -11.18 24.78 29.02
N ALA A 1145 -12.28 25.35 28.55
CA ALA A 1145 -12.92 24.94 27.30
C ALA A 1145 -12.04 25.21 26.06
N LEU A 1146 -11.06 26.12 26.15
CA LEU A 1146 -10.06 26.31 25.09
C LEU A 1146 -9.32 25.01 24.75
N LYS A 1147 -9.07 24.16 25.75
CA LYS A 1147 -8.41 22.86 25.55
C LYS A 1147 -9.23 21.88 24.71
N LYS A 1148 -10.54 22.09 24.56
CA LYS A 1148 -11.36 21.30 23.63
C LYS A 1148 -10.99 21.57 22.17
N ARG A 1149 -10.56 22.80 21.86
CA ARG A 1149 -10.12 23.25 20.54
C ARG A 1149 -8.60 23.09 20.34
N ASN A 1150 -7.81 23.15 21.42
CA ASN A 1150 -6.39 22.80 21.42
C ASN A 1150 -6.02 21.94 22.64
N PRO A 1151 -6.04 20.59 22.53
CA PRO A 1151 -5.72 19.69 23.64
C PRO A 1151 -4.30 19.82 24.19
N LYS A 1152 -3.38 20.46 23.44
CA LYS A 1152 -1.98 20.66 23.83
C LYS A 1152 -1.75 21.97 24.61
N LEU A 1153 -2.74 22.88 24.64
CA LEU A 1153 -2.63 24.18 25.31
C LEU A 1153 -2.45 24.00 26.83
N LYS A 1154 -1.43 24.64 27.40
CA LYS A 1154 -1.26 24.74 28.86
C LYS A 1154 -1.92 26.01 29.38
N THR A 1155 -2.76 25.87 30.40
CA THR A 1155 -3.46 26.99 31.06
C THR A 1155 -2.89 27.18 32.47
N LEU A 1156 -2.28 28.32 32.74
CA LEU A 1156 -1.72 28.66 34.04
C LEU A 1156 -2.45 29.85 34.64
N ILE A 1157 -2.45 29.94 35.97
CA ILE A 1157 -2.81 31.16 36.68
C ILE A 1157 -1.54 32.00 36.85
N SER A 1158 -1.62 33.30 36.60
CA SER A 1158 -0.57 34.25 36.96
C SER A 1158 -0.94 35.00 38.24
N LEU A 1159 -0.10 34.91 39.26
CA LEU A 1159 -0.29 35.53 40.58
C LEU A 1159 0.68 36.71 40.74
N GLY A 1160 0.17 37.92 41.01
CA GLY A 1160 1.00 39.13 41.18
C GLY A 1160 0.62 40.27 40.23
N GLY A 1161 1.59 41.07 39.78
CA GLY A 1161 1.36 42.19 38.85
C GLY A 1161 2.02 43.52 39.28
N PRO A 1162 2.03 44.54 38.39
CA PRO A 1162 2.96 45.67 38.44
C PRO A 1162 2.74 46.71 39.56
N VAL A 1163 1.79 46.54 40.50
CA VAL A 1163 1.44 47.67 41.39
C VAL A 1163 1.29 47.37 42.90
N ILE A 1164 1.00 46.16 43.44
CA ILE A 1164 0.56 46.07 44.88
C ILE A 1164 1.03 44.84 45.71
N TYR A 1165 2.02 44.02 45.31
CA TYR A 1165 2.21 42.70 45.98
C TYR A 1165 3.57 42.37 46.61
N ASP A 1166 4.55 43.27 46.59
CA ASP A 1166 5.91 42.95 47.06
C ASP A 1166 5.96 42.62 48.55
N ASN A 1167 5.19 43.34 49.38
CA ASN A 1167 5.09 43.09 50.82
C ASN A 1167 4.46 41.71 51.15
N LEU A 1168 3.53 41.22 50.33
CA LEU A 1168 2.84 39.94 50.56
C LEU A 1168 3.73 38.76 50.20
N PHE A 1169 4.41 38.82 49.06
CA PHE A 1169 5.39 37.80 48.71
C PHE A 1169 6.54 37.79 49.72
N SER A 1170 7.01 38.96 50.16
CA SER A 1170 8.03 39.11 51.24
C SER A 1170 7.59 38.45 52.56
N ALA A 1171 6.34 38.65 52.98
CA ALA A 1171 5.79 38.01 54.19
C ALA A 1171 5.73 36.48 54.05
N ILE A 1172 5.29 35.97 52.90
CA ILE A 1172 5.23 34.52 52.67
C ILE A 1172 6.63 33.92 52.62
N VAL A 1173 7.58 34.53 51.90
CA VAL A 1173 8.93 33.94 51.78
C VAL A 1173 9.70 33.99 53.10
N SER A 1174 9.44 34.96 53.98
CA SER A 1174 10.11 35.09 55.28
C SER A 1174 9.66 34.07 56.34
N ASP A 1175 8.43 33.54 56.26
CA ASP A 1175 7.91 32.56 57.24
C ASP A 1175 7.70 31.15 56.62
N PRO A 1176 8.42 30.11 57.08
CA PRO A 1176 8.23 28.73 56.62
C PRO A 1176 6.80 28.18 56.75
N LYS A 1177 6.03 28.59 57.76
CA LYS A 1177 4.62 28.19 57.94
C LYS A 1177 3.74 28.82 56.85
N LEU A 1178 3.99 30.08 56.51
CA LEU A 1178 3.30 30.74 55.42
C LEU A 1178 3.70 30.14 54.06
N ARG A 1179 4.96 29.78 53.83
CA ARG A 1179 5.36 29.05 52.61
C ARG A 1179 4.63 27.71 52.47
N ALA A 1180 4.59 26.91 53.55
CA ALA A 1180 3.92 25.61 53.54
C ALA A 1180 2.40 25.74 53.30
N GLY A 1181 1.75 26.70 53.96
CA GLY A 1181 0.34 27.02 53.74
C GLY A 1181 0.05 27.45 52.30
N PHE A 1182 0.92 28.29 51.74
CA PHE A 1182 0.79 28.82 50.39
C PHE A 1182 0.88 27.72 49.35
N ILE A 1183 1.87 26.82 49.48
CA ILE A 1183 2.06 25.65 48.60
C ILE A 1183 0.81 24.77 48.62
N LYS A 1184 0.32 24.42 49.82
CA LYS A 1184 -0.85 23.57 49.99
C LYS A 1184 -2.09 24.18 49.34
N ASN A 1185 -2.36 25.45 49.63
CA ASN A 1185 -3.55 26.14 49.14
C ASN A 1185 -3.50 26.37 47.62
N THR A 1186 -2.31 26.66 47.07
CA THR A 1186 -2.09 26.79 45.63
C THR A 1186 -2.40 25.48 44.89
N ILE A 1187 -1.85 24.35 45.35
CA ILE A 1187 -2.11 23.04 44.73
C ILE A 1187 -3.61 22.70 44.80
N ALA A 1188 -4.26 22.96 45.93
CA ALA A 1188 -5.69 22.76 46.09
C ALA A 1188 -6.49 23.62 45.10
N TYR A 1189 -6.10 24.89 44.91
CA TYR A 1189 -6.74 25.81 43.97
C TYR A 1189 -6.59 25.35 42.52
N LEU A 1190 -5.37 25.00 42.09
CA LEU A 1190 -5.09 24.53 40.73
C LEU A 1190 -5.87 23.25 40.41
N LYS A 1191 -5.94 22.30 41.35
CA LYS A 1191 -6.74 21.07 41.21
C LYS A 1191 -8.23 21.36 41.12
N LYS A 1192 -8.75 22.21 42.01
CA LYS A 1192 -10.18 22.55 42.07
C LYS A 1192 -10.68 23.11 40.74
N TYR A 1193 -9.88 23.94 40.08
CA TYR A 1193 -10.28 24.64 38.85
C TYR A 1193 -9.66 24.06 37.56
N GLY A 1194 -8.76 23.08 37.66
CA GLY A 1194 -8.22 22.32 36.53
C GLY A 1194 -7.15 23.07 35.72
N PHE A 1195 -6.34 23.91 36.38
CA PHE A 1195 -5.21 24.59 35.76
C PHE A 1195 -3.95 23.71 35.78
N ASP A 1196 -3.09 23.86 34.77
CA ASP A 1196 -1.88 23.02 34.62
C ASP A 1196 -0.69 23.55 35.44
N GLY A 1197 -0.78 24.74 36.04
CA GLY A 1197 0.34 25.32 36.77
C GLY A 1197 0.14 26.77 37.22
N LEU A 1198 1.22 27.32 37.78
CA LEU A 1198 1.30 28.67 38.34
C LEU A 1198 2.42 29.47 37.67
N SER A 1199 2.16 30.75 37.42
CA SER A 1199 3.17 31.77 37.12
C SER A 1199 3.22 32.78 38.26
N ILE A 1200 4.40 33.09 38.79
CA ILE A 1200 4.58 34.11 39.83
C ILE A 1200 5.12 35.38 39.16
N ALA A 1201 4.36 36.47 39.23
CA ALA A 1201 4.75 37.78 38.70
C ALA A 1201 5.18 38.70 39.84
N TRP A 1202 6.37 38.43 40.41
CA TRP A 1202 7.00 39.24 41.46
C TRP A 1202 8.16 40.03 40.85
N GLN A 1203 7.86 41.26 40.44
CA GLN A 1203 8.76 42.07 39.60
C GLN A 1203 9.84 42.78 40.42
N TYR A 1204 9.61 43.03 41.71
CA TYR A 1204 10.52 43.75 42.61
C TYR A 1204 10.65 43.03 43.96
N PRO A 1205 11.34 41.88 44.02
CA PRO A 1205 11.57 41.14 45.26
C PRO A 1205 12.62 41.75 46.21
#